data_AF-A0A0R3JU02-F1
#
_entry.id   AF-A0A0R3JU02-F1
#
_cell.length_a   1.000
_cell.length_b   1.000
_cell.length_c   1.000
_cell.angle_alpha   90.00
_cell.angle_beta   90.00
_cell.angle_gamma   90.00
#
_symmetry.space_group_name_H-M   'P 1'
#
loop_
_entity.id
_entity.type
_entity.pdbx_description
1 polymer ?
#
loop_
_entity_poly.entity_id
_entity_poly.type
_entity_poly.pdbx_seq_one_letter_code
_entity_poly.pdbx_strand_id
1 'polypeptide(L)'
;MFKVKFRMFNTLLLFLFIFQLTITTSNYKVKAETTGIQVSGNITTDTVWTKENSPYILQGDIQIKNGVTLTIEPGVEVKGNDYSIRNFGNFVAVGTEDEVISFNNTKINTGHISGNTARFDLEYVRKDGGELIAEQSNVEGIENCDFRNIEKFVISNSKDLEIKNNAFYNINRFYLYSNGKSNLEFSFNKLKNVKSVMLQDFNIISICYNKFSKTGHLGFYTNYTISQIDILNNLFYNINNIEYSYTISNGNNVDVVEHYYPIIDVSETEGNPIINVKYNSFYDEDTVFWGINNIDASSNFWNTTDVNLIEKRIKDNNDDYSIPYTINYLPMLEAPNPDTPSFATVTGIALNYTEKTMKQGETIKLIANIEPADADEDGLIWSSDNDNVARVDGDGNVTAANIGTATISAKTVDGGFTDSCKIIVKEITRVEDVKLNFNEKTIKLGENFQLDFDVIPSQARHWTHKWSSNNPAVAIVGLSGQVIGVGIGEAVITLTITDGENIKKASCKVKVESNGAQSNPIIVREEPIIIKVDTKYVTALTLNEIRKITNVGDSFQLTANIYPDTAVDKRVKWNSSNTKVAVVDENGKVTALDIGDAVIEAMSLDGGYKATCKLTVEPIRVNGIKLNESKRTIKLGESFNLTYEIKPYNSSDKRVIWESSRPDVVSVDENGKVISLKSGEGTIIVRTVDGNYTDMCKVIVTVNNVQENKSNTTNQIQEGKDYNENRRINEKTVEITNIKLNKTSLTLKKGSRYKLLATILPSNATNKKLIWISSNTKVIKVDINGNISTLNKGTAIITVKSIDGRYKASCKVTVI
;
A
#
# COMPACT_ATOMS: atom_id res chain seq x y z
N MET A 1 53.78 51.20 52.47
CA MET A 1 53.74 52.13 51.32
C MET A 1 53.19 51.34 50.14
N PHE A 2 51.92 51.64 49.77
CA PHE A 2 51.16 51.43 48.52
C PHE A 2 51.55 50.28 47.56
N LYS A 3 50.66 49.48 46.94
CA LYS A 3 49.19 49.34 46.86
C LYS A 3 48.95 48.00 46.12
N VAL A 4 48.20 47.03 46.64
CA VAL A 4 46.74 46.83 46.49
C VAL A 4 46.26 46.74 45.03
N LYS A 5 45.78 45.55 44.62
CA LYS A 5 44.33 45.23 44.43
C LYS A 5 44.18 43.71 44.22
N PHE A 6 43.57 42.96 45.16
CA PHE A 6 42.11 42.80 45.38
C PHE A 6 41.44 42.00 44.25
N ARG A 7 40.56 41.02 44.52
CA ARG A 7 39.95 40.53 45.76
C ARG A 7 39.19 39.24 45.38
N MET A 8 39.35 38.15 46.13
CA MET A 8 38.44 37.65 47.19
C MET A 8 37.31 36.76 46.65
N PHE A 9 37.31 35.46 47.00
CA PHE A 9 36.91 34.85 48.30
C PHE A 9 35.38 34.71 48.36
N ASN A 10 34.76 33.67 48.92
CA ASN A 10 35.15 32.41 49.56
C ASN A 10 33.85 31.82 50.15
N THR A 11 33.78 30.48 50.31
CA THR A 11 33.19 29.73 51.46
C THR A 11 31.72 30.00 51.87
N LEU A 12 30.87 29.07 52.30
CA LEU A 12 31.03 27.77 52.96
C LEU A 12 29.64 27.09 53.12
N LEU A 13 29.66 25.75 53.19
CA LEU A 13 28.91 24.85 54.09
C LEU A 13 27.44 24.38 53.85
N LEU A 14 27.35 23.03 53.79
CA LEU A 14 26.39 22.06 54.38
C LEU A 14 24.89 22.06 54.00
N PHE A 15 24.42 20.96 53.40
CA PHE A 15 23.65 19.90 54.09
C PHE A 15 23.44 18.65 53.20
N LEU A 16 23.48 17.47 53.82
CA LEU A 16 23.17 16.14 53.25
C LEU A 16 21.72 16.07 52.73
N PHE A 17 21.51 15.49 51.54
CA PHE A 17 20.40 14.56 51.30
C PHE A 17 20.84 13.47 50.32
N ILE A 18 20.71 12.22 50.77
CA ILE A 18 20.95 10.99 50.02
C ILE A 18 19.77 10.81 49.07
N PHE A 19 20.03 10.66 47.77
CA PHE A 19 19.13 9.96 46.86
C PHE A 19 19.96 8.97 46.04
N GLN A 20 19.63 7.68 46.22
CA GLN A 20 20.05 6.61 45.31
C GLN A 20 19.63 6.97 43.90
N LEU A 21 20.60 7.12 42.99
CA LEU A 21 20.35 7.01 41.57
C LEU A 21 20.88 5.65 41.13
N THR A 22 19.96 4.70 41.04
CA THR A 22 20.13 3.45 40.30
C THR A 22 20.52 3.80 38.87
N ILE A 23 21.77 3.54 38.50
CA ILE A 23 22.17 3.52 37.09
C ILE A 23 21.56 2.24 36.51
N THR A 24 20.37 2.36 35.94
CA THR A 24 19.85 1.41 34.97
C THR A 24 20.78 1.43 33.77
N THR A 25 21.69 0.46 33.70
CA THR A 25 22.38 0.17 32.44
C THR A 25 21.34 -0.39 31.50
N SER A 26 20.83 0.46 30.61
CA SER A 26 20.08 0.01 29.46
C SER A 26 20.99 -0.91 28.66
N ASN A 27 20.53 -2.14 28.45
CA ASN A 27 21.16 -3.08 27.53
C ASN A 27 21.10 -2.48 26.12
N TYR A 28 22.14 -1.75 25.74
CA TYR A 28 22.40 -1.45 24.33
C TYR A 28 22.75 -2.77 23.66
N LYS A 29 21.73 -3.43 23.10
CA LYS A 29 21.92 -4.43 22.06
C LYS A 29 22.64 -3.72 20.91
N VAL A 30 23.86 -4.16 20.60
CA VAL A 30 24.49 -3.83 19.32
C VAL A 30 23.59 -4.42 18.23
N LYS A 31 22.79 -3.54 17.62
CA LYS A 31 21.96 -3.85 16.46
C LYS A 31 22.92 -4.22 15.34
N ALA A 32 22.69 -5.37 14.70
CA ALA A 32 23.43 -5.76 13.50
C ALA A 32 23.47 -4.58 12.51
N GLU A 33 24.64 -4.29 11.94
CA GLU A 33 24.82 -3.18 11.00
C GLU A 33 23.82 -3.32 9.85
N THR A 34 22.86 -2.42 9.82
CA THR A 34 21.89 -2.32 8.75
C THR A 34 22.58 -1.72 7.53
N THR A 35 22.71 -2.48 6.45
CA THR A 35 23.15 -1.99 5.14
C THR A 35 22.10 -1.00 4.60
N GLY A 36 22.33 0.29 4.83
CA GLY A 36 21.47 1.40 4.41
C GLY A 36 22.02 2.73 4.89
N ILE A 37 21.70 3.83 4.19
CA ILE A 37 22.18 5.17 4.56
C ILE A 37 21.45 5.63 5.82
N GLN A 38 22.22 5.86 6.88
CA GLN A 38 21.69 6.36 8.13
C GLN A 38 21.45 7.86 8.02
N VAL A 39 20.22 8.32 8.27
CA VAL A 39 19.83 9.73 8.19
C VAL A 39 19.20 10.20 9.49
N SER A 40 19.51 11.44 9.88
CA SER A 40 18.88 12.15 11.00
C SER A 40 19.17 13.66 10.91
N GLY A 41 18.42 14.48 11.64
CA GLY A 41 18.70 15.92 11.78
C GLY A 41 18.04 16.82 10.74
N ASN A 42 18.63 17.98 10.51
CA ASN A 42 18.04 19.02 9.66
C ASN A 42 18.51 18.89 8.20
N ILE A 43 17.57 18.98 7.25
CA ILE A 43 17.85 19.17 5.83
C ILE A 43 17.74 20.67 5.54
N THR A 44 18.89 21.32 5.32
CA THR A 44 19.02 22.78 5.20
C THR A 44 19.26 23.27 3.76
N THR A 45 19.47 22.35 2.83
CA THR A 45 19.64 22.61 1.39
C THR A 45 18.86 21.55 0.62
N ASP A 46 18.46 21.88 -0.61
CA ASP A 46 17.74 20.92 -1.46
C ASP A 46 18.49 19.60 -1.52
N THR A 47 17.78 18.52 -1.25
CA THR A 47 18.34 17.18 -1.05
C THR A 47 17.51 16.18 -1.83
N VAL A 48 18.19 15.27 -2.51
CA VAL A 48 17.57 14.16 -3.24
C VAL A 48 17.98 12.87 -2.56
N TRP A 49 16.99 12.05 -2.21
CA TRP A 49 17.21 10.67 -1.82
C TRP A 49 17.08 9.79 -3.05
N THR A 50 18.16 9.10 -3.41
CA THR A 50 18.29 8.38 -4.67
C THR A 50 18.14 6.88 -4.49
N LYS A 51 17.66 6.19 -5.52
CA LYS A 51 17.47 4.72 -5.48
C LYS A 51 18.78 3.97 -5.20
N GLU A 52 19.89 4.44 -5.77
CA GLU A 52 21.23 3.85 -5.58
C GLU A 52 21.68 3.80 -4.10
N ASN A 53 21.17 4.74 -3.31
CA ASN A 53 21.50 4.93 -1.90
C ASN A 53 20.46 4.32 -0.95
N SER A 54 19.43 3.68 -1.50
CA SER A 54 18.37 3.02 -0.75
C SER A 54 18.87 1.69 -0.13
N PRO A 55 18.42 1.30 1.08
CA PRO A 55 17.42 1.97 1.91
C PRO A 55 17.98 3.12 2.75
N TYR A 56 17.19 4.18 2.91
CA TYR A 56 17.43 5.23 3.89
C TYR A 56 16.85 4.82 5.24
N ILE A 57 17.65 4.84 6.29
CA ILE A 57 17.28 4.36 7.62
C ILE A 57 17.34 5.53 8.59
N LEU A 58 16.18 5.89 9.15
CA LEU A 58 16.10 6.97 10.11
C LEU A 58 16.69 6.50 11.45
N GLN A 59 17.65 7.26 11.96
CA GLN A 59 18.25 7.12 13.30
C GLN A 59 17.82 8.26 14.26
N GLY A 60 16.98 9.15 13.77
CA GLY A 60 16.46 10.30 14.47
C GLY A 60 15.49 11.05 13.57
N ASP A 61 14.77 12.01 14.13
CA ASP A 61 13.86 12.84 13.36
C ASP A 61 14.61 13.62 12.27
N ILE A 62 14.00 13.65 11.08
CA ILE A 62 14.40 14.52 9.98
C ILE A 62 13.54 15.78 10.03
N GLN A 63 14.15 16.93 9.83
CA GLN A 63 13.43 18.19 9.66
C GLN A 63 13.85 18.87 8.36
N ILE A 64 12.92 18.95 7.40
CA ILE A 64 13.10 19.72 6.16
C ILE A 64 12.86 21.17 6.52
N LYS A 65 13.86 22.05 6.35
CA LYS A 65 13.73 23.47 6.71
C LYS A 65 12.87 24.24 5.69
N ASN A 66 12.39 25.40 6.13
CA ASN A 66 11.63 26.31 5.28
C ASN A 66 12.43 26.68 4.01
N GLY A 67 11.76 26.61 2.85
CA GLY A 67 12.33 26.94 1.55
C GLY A 67 13.22 25.85 0.95
N VAL A 68 13.35 24.71 1.64
CA VAL A 68 14.19 23.58 1.22
C VAL A 68 13.31 22.44 0.73
N THR A 69 13.76 21.76 -0.31
CA THR A 69 13.07 20.61 -0.90
C THR A 69 13.78 19.30 -0.57
N LEU A 70 13.05 18.34 -0.01
CA LEU A 70 13.45 16.93 -0.02
C LEU A 70 12.69 16.23 -1.15
N THR A 71 13.44 15.74 -2.13
CA THR A 71 12.90 14.90 -3.23
C THR A 71 13.26 13.46 -2.97
N ILE A 72 12.27 12.57 -3.04
CA ILE A 72 12.44 11.13 -2.95
C ILE A 72 12.26 10.56 -4.35
N GLU A 73 13.33 9.98 -4.92
CA GLU A 73 13.28 9.40 -6.26
C GLU A 73 12.45 8.10 -6.31
N PRO A 74 11.92 7.73 -7.48
CA PRO A 74 11.26 6.45 -7.69
C PRO A 74 12.07 5.25 -7.17
N GLY A 75 11.38 4.29 -6.56
CA GLY A 75 11.96 3.04 -6.06
C GLY A 75 12.78 3.16 -4.77
N VAL A 76 12.83 4.34 -4.14
CA VAL A 76 13.49 4.53 -2.85
C VAL A 76 12.70 3.86 -1.72
N GLU A 77 13.38 3.01 -0.96
CA GLU A 77 12.94 2.51 0.34
C GLU A 77 13.43 3.41 1.50
N VAL A 78 12.51 3.76 2.41
CA VAL A 78 12.75 4.52 3.65
C VAL A 78 12.25 3.71 4.85
N LYS A 79 13.13 3.47 5.83
CA LYS A 79 12.87 2.74 7.08
C LYS A 79 12.85 3.71 8.25
N GLY A 80 11.65 4.00 8.76
CA GLY A 80 11.42 5.05 9.76
C GLY A 80 11.84 4.70 11.19
N ASN A 81 11.81 3.43 11.60
CA ASN A 81 12.02 3.06 13.02
C ASN A 81 11.17 3.91 14.00
N ASP A 82 9.95 4.30 13.61
CA ASP A 82 9.04 5.23 14.31
C ASP A 82 9.50 6.69 14.42
N TYR A 83 10.61 7.07 13.78
CA TYR A 83 11.05 8.47 13.68
C TYR A 83 10.23 9.28 12.67
N SER A 84 10.27 10.59 12.84
CA SER A 84 9.47 11.53 12.07
C SER A 84 10.27 12.19 10.94
N ILE A 85 9.67 12.31 9.76
CA ILE A 85 10.03 13.29 8.73
C ILE A 85 9.12 14.50 8.94
N ARG A 86 9.67 15.58 9.48
CA ARG A 86 8.96 16.84 9.74
C ARG A 86 9.18 17.82 8.60
N ASN A 87 8.14 18.04 7.79
CA ASN A 87 8.23 18.92 6.64
C ASN A 87 7.85 20.37 6.99
N PHE A 88 8.84 21.26 7.06
CA PHE A 88 8.62 22.72 7.15
C PHE A 88 8.92 23.43 5.81
N GLY A 89 9.32 22.68 4.77
CA GLY A 89 9.68 23.14 3.43
C GLY A 89 8.85 22.41 2.39
N ASN A 90 9.49 21.79 1.40
CA ASN A 90 8.82 20.96 0.39
C ASN A 90 9.19 19.49 0.56
N PHE A 91 8.20 18.61 0.51
CA PHE A 91 8.38 17.16 0.50
C PHE A 91 7.74 16.60 -0.76
N VAL A 92 8.56 16.01 -1.63
CA VAL A 92 8.12 15.50 -2.93
C VAL A 92 8.51 14.03 -3.01
N ALA A 93 7.51 13.14 -3.01
CA ALA A 93 7.73 11.70 -3.23
C ALA A 93 6.83 11.24 -4.38
N VAL A 94 7.39 11.26 -5.58
CA VAL A 94 6.71 10.93 -6.83
C VAL A 94 7.44 9.76 -7.47
N GLY A 95 6.89 8.57 -7.29
CA GLY A 95 7.38 7.32 -7.84
C GLY A 95 6.82 7.03 -9.23
N THR A 96 6.91 5.77 -9.64
CA THR A 96 6.21 5.24 -10.82
C THR A 96 5.59 3.88 -10.48
N GLU A 97 4.73 3.36 -11.34
CA GLU A 97 4.11 2.03 -11.16
C GLU A 97 5.17 0.91 -11.02
N ASP A 98 6.25 0.99 -11.79
CA ASP A 98 7.37 0.04 -11.76
C ASP A 98 8.33 0.28 -10.58
N GLU A 99 8.42 1.53 -10.13
CA GLU A 99 9.37 1.98 -9.10
C GLU A 99 8.63 2.73 -7.98
N VAL A 100 7.75 2.01 -7.29
CA VAL A 100 7.01 2.52 -6.14
C VAL A 100 7.97 2.89 -5.01
N ILE A 101 7.79 4.09 -4.44
CA ILE A 101 8.54 4.56 -3.26
C ILE A 101 7.95 3.90 -2.02
N SER A 102 8.75 3.33 -1.13
CA SER A 102 8.23 2.64 0.07
C SER A 102 8.66 3.29 1.38
N PHE A 103 7.70 3.64 2.24
CA PHE A 103 7.93 4.10 3.62
C PHE A 103 7.43 3.06 4.61
N ASN A 104 8.32 2.57 5.47
CA ASN A 104 8.01 1.57 6.49
C ASN A 104 8.22 2.13 7.89
N ASN A 105 7.16 2.16 8.71
CA ASN A 105 7.13 2.67 10.09
C ASN A 105 7.73 4.08 10.23
N THR A 106 7.34 4.99 9.34
CA THR A 106 7.76 6.41 9.34
C THR A 106 6.59 7.28 9.76
N LYS A 107 6.81 8.32 10.57
CA LYS A 107 5.81 9.38 10.78
C LYS A 107 6.11 10.54 9.84
N ILE A 108 5.18 10.91 8.96
CA ILE A 108 5.37 12.00 8.00
C ILE A 108 4.42 13.11 8.39
N ASN A 109 4.96 14.17 8.98
CA ASN A 109 4.17 15.25 9.56
C ASN A 109 4.62 16.59 8.99
N THR A 110 3.70 17.44 8.57
CA THR A 110 4.02 18.82 8.17
C THR A 110 4.08 19.68 9.42
N GLY A 111 5.13 20.51 9.51
CA GLY A 111 5.31 21.45 10.60
C GLY A 111 4.54 22.72 10.32
N HIS A 112 3.64 23.12 11.22
CA HIS A 112 2.86 24.36 11.12
C HIS A 112 3.76 25.60 10.98
N ILE A 113 3.66 26.32 9.86
CA ILE A 113 4.24 27.66 9.69
C ILE A 113 3.16 28.61 9.17
N SER A 114 2.82 29.61 9.97
CA SER A 114 1.96 30.72 9.54
C SER A 114 2.59 31.43 8.34
N GLY A 115 1.86 31.50 7.22
CA GLY A 115 2.24 32.25 6.03
C GLY A 115 3.15 31.53 5.03
N ASN A 116 3.37 30.22 5.17
CA ASN A 116 4.15 29.45 4.21
C ASN A 116 3.45 28.14 3.84
N THR A 117 3.28 27.87 2.55
CA THR A 117 2.65 26.63 2.05
C THR A 117 3.73 25.61 1.75
N ALA A 118 4.01 24.74 2.72
CA ALA A 118 4.81 23.55 2.45
C ALA A 118 4.16 22.74 1.32
N ARG A 119 4.90 22.44 0.23
CA ARG A 119 4.43 21.52 -0.81
C ARG A 119 4.54 20.10 -0.31
N PHE A 120 3.52 19.29 -0.58
CA PHE A 120 3.47 17.90 -0.17
C PHE A 120 2.76 17.07 -1.23
N ASP A 121 3.55 16.31 -2.00
CA ASP A 121 3.03 15.50 -3.10
C ASP A 121 3.40 14.03 -2.90
N LEU A 122 2.41 13.16 -3.06
CA LEU A 122 2.58 11.71 -3.02
C LEU A 122 1.97 11.09 -4.28
N GLU A 123 2.80 10.43 -5.07
CA GLU A 123 2.36 9.64 -6.22
C GLU A 123 3.14 8.33 -6.28
N TYR A 124 2.46 7.20 -6.53
CA TYR A 124 3.09 5.86 -6.53
C TYR A 124 3.93 5.60 -5.27
N VAL A 125 3.33 5.87 -4.11
CA VAL A 125 3.94 5.66 -2.79
C VAL A 125 3.22 4.52 -2.07
N ARG A 126 4.01 3.56 -1.55
CA ARG A 126 3.54 2.58 -0.57
C ARG A 126 3.99 3.00 0.82
N LYS A 127 3.05 3.16 1.74
CA LYS A 127 3.34 3.49 3.15
C LYS A 127 2.70 2.46 4.07
N ASP A 128 3.53 1.80 4.87
CA ASP A 128 3.09 0.82 5.86
C ASP A 128 3.49 1.28 7.27
N GLY A 129 2.50 1.46 8.15
CA GLY A 129 2.71 1.88 9.53
C GLY A 129 2.96 3.40 9.72
N GLY A 130 2.95 3.81 10.98
CA GLY A 130 3.17 5.20 11.41
C GLY A 130 1.99 6.14 11.13
N GLU A 131 2.31 7.42 10.91
CA GLU A 131 1.34 8.50 10.70
C GLU A 131 1.63 9.26 9.41
N LEU A 132 0.59 9.86 8.82
CA LEU A 132 0.68 10.83 7.75
C LEU A 132 -0.24 12.01 8.10
N ILE A 133 0.39 13.14 8.42
CA ILE A 133 -0.30 14.36 8.85
C ILE A 133 0.21 15.51 7.99
N ALA A 134 -0.58 15.91 6.99
CA ALA A 134 -0.31 17.05 6.12
C ALA A 134 -1.27 18.21 6.46
N GLU A 135 -1.00 18.88 7.57
CA GLU A 135 -1.72 20.08 7.98
C GLU A 135 -1.18 21.34 7.29
N GLN A 136 -2.07 22.25 6.92
CA GLN A 136 -1.75 23.57 6.35
C GLN A 136 -0.76 23.54 5.17
N SER A 137 -0.86 22.50 4.35
CA SER A 137 0.06 22.24 3.24
C SER A 137 -0.66 22.35 1.90
N ASN A 138 0.07 22.78 0.87
CA ASN A 138 -0.44 22.73 -0.50
C ASN A 138 -0.26 21.31 -1.01
N VAL A 139 -1.23 20.45 -0.69
CA VAL A 139 -1.38 19.11 -1.26
C VAL A 139 -2.27 19.28 -2.48
N GLU A 140 -1.67 19.26 -3.68
CA GLU A 140 -2.44 19.35 -4.92
C GLU A 140 -3.11 18.00 -5.22
N GLY A 141 -2.44 16.89 -4.92
CA GLY A 141 -3.05 15.56 -5.05
C GLY A 141 -2.28 14.45 -4.34
N ILE A 142 -3.01 13.36 -4.06
CA ILE A 142 -2.45 12.07 -3.64
C ILE A 142 -3.00 11.02 -4.60
N GLU A 143 -2.12 10.43 -5.39
CA GLU A 143 -2.53 9.54 -6.48
C GLU A 143 -1.75 8.23 -6.52
N ASN A 144 -2.42 7.13 -6.89
CA ASN A 144 -1.79 5.83 -7.12
C ASN A 144 -0.98 5.29 -5.91
N CYS A 145 -1.36 5.66 -4.69
CA CYS A 145 -0.64 5.26 -3.47
C CYS A 145 -1.31 4.07 -2.75
N ASP A 146 -0.52 3.30 -1.99
CA ASP A 146 -0.97 2.18 -1.15
C ASP A 146 -0.62 2.45 0.32
N PHE A 147 -1.62 2.80 1.12
CA PHE A 147 -1.51 3.10 2.54
C PHE A 147 -2.01 1.93 3.38
N ARG A 148 -1.16 1.43 4.28
CA ARG A 148 -1.46 0.27 5.14
C ARG A 148 -1.13 0.55 6.60
N ASN A 149 -1.99 0.09 7.49
CA ASN A 149 -1.76 0.10 8.94
C ASN A 149 -1.43 1.51 9.49
N ILE A 150 -2.08 2.54 8.96
CA ILE A 150 -1.81 3.94 9.32
C ILE A 150 -2.64 4.31 10.56
N GLU A 151 -1.96 4.82 11.59
CA GLU A 151 -2.63 5.24 12.83
C GLU A 151 -3.48 6.51 12.60
N LYS A 152 -2.93 7.47 11.85
CA LYS A 152 -3.60 8.73 11.49
C LYS A 152 -3.25 9.13 10.06
N PHE A 153 -4.26 9.33 9.24
CA PHE A 153 -4.19 9.92 7.91
C PHE A 153 -4.98 11.23 7.93
N VAL A 154 -4.27 12.36 7.97
CA VAL A 154 -4.88 13.69 8.13
C VAL A 154 -4.35 14.64 7.06
N ILE A 155 -5.25 15.29 6.32
CA ILE A 155 -4.91 16.34 5.35
C ILE A 155 -5.77 17.57 5.63
N SER A 156 -5.16 18.74 5.70
CA SER A 156 -5.83 19.95 6.17
C SER A 156 -5.45 21.20 5.37
N ASN A 157 -6.45 22.03 5.02
CA ASN A 157 -6.33 23.33 4.35
C ASN A 157 -5.63 23.31 2.98
N SER A 158 -5.73 22.21 2.23
CA SER A 158 -5.24 22.13 0.86
C SER A 158 -6.22 22.77 -0.12
N LYS A 159 -5.71 23.39 -1.19
CA LYS A 159 -6.53 24.02 -2.23
C LYS A 159 -6.92 22.96 -3.25
N ASP A 160 -8.21 22.78 -3.49
CA ASP A 160 -8.77 21.84 -4.48
C ASP A 160 -8.11 20.45 -4.43
N LEU A 161 -8.43 19.69 -3.38
CA LEU A 161 -7.74 18.44 -3.04
C LEU A 161 -8.21 17.29 -3.93
N GLU A 162 -7.26 16.62 -4.57
CA GLU A 162 -7.52 15.39 -5.34
C GLU A 162 -6.94 14.16 -4.63
N ILE A 163 -7.77 13.16 -4.37
CA ILE A 163 -7.34 11.85 -3.84
C ILE A 163 -7.87 10.78 -4.77
N LYS A 164 -7.01 10.26 -5.64
CA LYS A 164 -7.41 9.38 -6.75
C LYS A 164 -6.62 8.08 -6.82
N ASN A 165 -7.28 6.98 -7.19
CA ASN A 165 -6.63 5.68 -7.44
C ASN A 165 -5.79 5.15 -6.27
N ASN A 166 -6.12 5.50 -5.03
CA ASN A 166 -5.37 5.04 -3.87
C ASN A 166 -5.98 3.78 -3.24
N ALA A 167 -5.17 3.08 -2.47
CA ALA A 167 -5.61 1.99 -1.62
C ALA A 167 -5.33 2.31 -0.15
N PHE A 168 -6.34 2.13 0.70
CA PHE A 168 -6.31 2.41 2.13
C PHE A 168 -6.74 1.16 2.89
N TYR A 169 -5.80 0.56 3.61
CA TYR A 169 -6.00 -0.67 4.38
C TYR A 169 -5.67 -0.46 5.85
N ASN A 170 -6.58 -0.84 6.75
CA ASN A 170 -6.37 -0.78 8.21
C ASN A 170 -6.01 0.64 8.68
N ILE A 171 -6.86 1.62 8.35
CA ILE A 171 -6.64 3.01 8.74
C ILE A 171 -7.46 3.32 9.99
N ASN A 172 -6.80 3.72 11.08
CA ASN A 172 -7.48 3.94 12.35
C ASN A 172 -8.16 5.32 12.45
N ARG A 173 -7.61 6.36 11.82
CA ARG A 173 -8.25 7.69 11.70
C ARG A 173 -8.00 8.27 10.31
N PHE A 174 -9.06 8.62 9.60
CA PHE A 174 -8.99 9.25 8.28
C PHE A 174 -9.75 10.58 8.31
N TYR A 175 -9.03 11.70 8.18
CA TYR A 175 -9.60 13.04 8.31
C TYR A 175 -9.12 13.96 7.19
N LEU A 176 -10.06 14.51 6.41
CA LEU A 176 -9.79 15.55 5.42
C LEU A 176 -10.52 16.82 5.84
N TYR A 177 -9.82 17.94 5.89
CA TYR A 177 -10.35 19.22 6.34
C TYR A 177 -9.93 20.37 5.42
N SER A 178 -10.82 21.33 5.19
CA SER A 178 -10.58 22.53 4.39
C SER A 178 -11.07 23.80 5.12
N ASN A 179 -10.91 24.99 4.53
CA ASN A 179 -11.34 26.28 5.09
C ASN A 179 -12.64 26.83 4.46
N GLY A 180 -13.49 25.96 3.93
CA GLY A 180 -14.76 26.28 3.30
C GLY A 180 -14.68 26.73 1.83
N LYS A 181 -13.49 26.86 1.24
CA LYS A 181 -13.32 27.36 -0.15
C LYS A 181 -12.79 26.34 -1.14
N SER A 182 -12.21 25.24 -0.67
CA SER A 182 -11.63 24.21 -1.54
C SER A 182 -12.67 23.18 -1.94
N ASN A 183 -12.50 22.60 -3.12
CA ASN A 183 -13.25 21.42 -3.54
C ASN A 183 -12.48 20.14 -3.18
N LEU A 184 -13.19 19.01 -3.11
CA LEU A 184 -12.63 17.68 -2.91
C LEU A 184 -13.08 16.76 -4.04
N GLU A 185 -12.11 16.16 -4.72
CA GLU A 185 -12.33 15.03 -5.63
C GLU A 185 -11.72 13.77 -5.01
N PHE A 186 -12.58 12.84 -4.61
CA PHE A 186 -12.22 11.59 -3.97
C PHE A 186 -12.72 10.44 -4.84
N SER A 187 -11.88 9.92 -5.74
CA SER A 187 -12.34 8.93 -6.72
C SER A 187 -11.43 7.75 -6.97
N PHE A 188 -12.02 6.63 -7.39
CA PHE A 188 -11.31 5.39 -7.70
C PHE A 188 -10.46 4.83 -6.54
N ASN A 189 -10.78 5.19 -5.30
CA ASN A 189 -10.06 4.70 -4.13
C ASN A 189 -10.65 3.38 -3.63
N LYS A 190 -9.79 2.58 -3.01
CA LYS A 190 -10.14 1.32 -2.33
C LYS A 190 -9.93 1.49 -0.84
N LEU A 191 -10.98 1.39 -0.05
CA LEU A 191 -10.95 1.53 1.40
C LEU A 191 -11.39 0.21 2.02
N LYS A 192 -10.50 -0.39 2.82
CA LYS A 192 -10.77 -1.63 3.53
C LYS A 192 -10.32 -1.56 4.98
N ASN A 193 -11.21 -1.90 5.91
CA ASN A 193 -10.94 -1.81 7.35
C ASN A 193 -10.48 -0.40 7.78
N VAL A 194 -11.21 0.62 7.32
CA VAL A 194 -10.98 2.03 7.69
C VAL A 194 -11.98 2.40 8.77
N LYS A 195 -11.53 2.83 9.95
CA LYS A 195 -12.43 3.02 11.11
C LYS A 195 -13.54 4.05 10.87
N SER A 196 -13.22 5.18 10.24
CA SER A 196 -14.17 6.17 9.75
C SER A 196 -13.47 7.09 8.75
N VAL A 197 -14.24 7.69 7.84
CA VAL A 197 -13.77 8.71 6.90
C VAL A 197 -14.51 10.01 7.19
N MET A 198 -13.77 11.03 7.61
CA MET A 198 -14.35 12.32 7.96
C MET A 198 -13.90 13.40 7.00
N LEU A 199 -14.89 14.11 6.44
CA LEU A 199 -14.71 15.18 5.47
C LEU A 199 -15.28 16.46 6.05
N GLN A 200 -14.44 17.47 6.21
CA GLN A 200 -14.82 18.71 6.86
C GLN A 200 -14.54 19.96 6.01
N ASP A 201 -15.50 20.88 5.97
CA ASP A 201 -15.32 22.27 5.50
C ASP A 201 -14.84 22.40 4.03
N PHE A 202 -15.38 21.57 3.13
CA PHE A 202 -15.20 21.70 1.67
C PHE A 202 -16.42 22.37 1.02
N ASN A 203 -16.20 23.12 -0.07
CA ASN A 203 -17.30 23.78 -0.81
C ASN A 203 -18.06 22.81 -1.74
N ILE A 204 -17.33 21.98 -2.50
CA ILE A 204 -17.88 20.91 -3.33
C ILE A 204 -17.16 19.62 -2.96
N ILE A 205 -17.92 18.54 -2.78
CA ILE A 205 -17.39 17.22 -2.47
C ILE A 205 -17.89 16.24 -3.53
N SER A 206 -16.95 15.60 -4.23
CA SER A 206 -17.20 14.55 -5.21
C SER A 206 -16.55 13.26 -4.72
N ILE A 207 -17.37 12.24 -4.49
CA ILE A 207 -16.97 10.90 -4.05
C ILE A 207 -17.46 9.93 -5.11
N CYS A 208 -16.56 9.53 -6.02
CA CYS A 208 -16.96 8.79 -7.21
C CYS A 208 -16.15 7.52 -7.43
N TYR A 209 -16.81 6.42 -7.84
CA TYR A 209 -16.12 5.18 -8.25
C TYR A 209 -15.22 4.54 -7.17
N ASN A 210 -15.49 4.80 -5.88
CA ASN A 210 -14.73 4.21 -4.79
C ASN A 210 -15.33 2.86 -4.37
N LYS A 211 -14.50 2.07 -3.68
CA LYS A 211 -14.89 0.80 -3.07
C LYS A 211 -14.66 0.88 -1.56
N PHE A 212 -15.73 0.85 -0.80
CA PHE A 212 -15.71 0.83 0.66
C PHE A 212 -16.07 -0.59 1.15
N SER A 213 -15.17 -1.21 1.90
CA SER A 213 -15.35 -2.54 2.48
C SER A 213 -14.94 -2.51 3.95
N LYS A 214 -15.77 -2.97 4.90
CA LYS A 214 -15.39 -2.96 6.34
C LYS A 214 -14.92 -1.57 6.81
N THR A 215 -15.44 -0.53 6.18
CA THR A 215 -15.15 0.86 6.53
C THR A 215 -16.26 1.30 7.49
N GLY A 216 -15.97 2.13 8.49
CA GLY A 216 -17.03 2.71 9.31
C GLY A 216 -17.78 3.82 8.55
N HIS A 217 -18.37 4.77 9.28
CA HIS A 217 -19.16 5.84 8.67
C HIS A 217 -18.31 6.79 7.81
N LEU A 218 -18.94 7.33 6.75
CA LEU A 218 -18.48 8.43 5.93
C LEU A 218 -19.21 9.70 6.39
N GLY A 219 -18.54 10.51 7.21
CA GLY A 219 -19.10 11.71 7.82
C GLY A 219 -18.74 12.99 7.10
N PHE A 220 -19.70 13.90 7.03
CA PHE A 220 -19.58 15.23 6.46
C PHE A 220 -19.94 16.25 7.54
N TYR A 221 -18.99 17.13 7.86
CA TYR A 221 -19.19 18.19 8.84
C TYR A 221 -18.80 19.54 8.25
N THR A 222 -19.52 20.60 8.56
CA THR A 222 -19.08 21.93 8.12
C THR A 222 -19.53 23.05 9.06
N ASN A 223 -18.77 24.13 9.04
CA ASN A 223 -19.18 25.43 9.59
C ASN A 223 -19.36 26.48 8.47
N TYR A 224 -19.39 26.05 7.21
CA TYR A 224 -19.47 26.91 6.01
C TYR A 224 -20.58 26.43 5.07
N THR A 225 -20.95 27.26 4.09
CA THR A 225 -21.89 26.84 3.04
C THR A 225 -21.26 25.84 2.09
N ILE A 226 -21.83 24.63 2.04
CA ILE A 226 -21.54 23.63 1.02
C ILE A 226 -22.45 23.87 -0.19
N SER A 227 -21.86 23.92 -1.39
CA SER A 227 -22.62 24.07 -2.63
C SER A 227 -23.23 22.74 -3.10
N GLN A 228 -22.45 21.66 -3.07
CA GLN A 228 -22.84 20.38 -3.66
C GLN A 228 -22.06 19.20 -3.06
N ILE A 229 -22.75 18.08 -2.87
CA ILE A 229 -22.15 16.78 -2.52
C ILE A 229 -22.63 15.74 -3.55
N ASP A 230 -21.69 15.14 -4.27
CA ASP A 230 -21.94 14.07 -5.22
C ASP A 230 -21.30 12.77 -4.71
N ILE A 231 -22.11 11.74 -4.50
CA ILE A 231 -21.69 10.39 -4.13
C ILE A 231 -22.19 9.45 -5.23
N LEU A 232 -21.33 9.18 -6.22
CA LEU A 232 -21.76 8.55 -7.47
C LEU A 232 -20.95 7.28 -7.79
N ASN A 233 -21.64 6.23 -8.23
CA ASN A 233 -21.01 4.99 -8.72
C ASN A 233 -20.06 4.31 -7.71
N ASN A 234 -20.28 4.45 -6.41
CA ASN A 234 -19.47 3.78 -5.38
C ASN A 234 -20.05 2.42 -5.01
N LEU A 235 -19.18 1.55 -4.49
CA LEU A 235 -19.56 0.29 -3.86
C LEU A 235 -19.43 0.41 -2.34
N PHE A 236 -20.46 0.00 -1.60
CA PHE A 236 -20.48 -0.09 -0.13
C PHE A 236 -20.82 -1.53 0.30
N TYR A 237 -20.03 -2.10 1.21
CA TYR A 237 -20.17 -3.48 1.68
C TYR A 237 -19.51 -3.72 3.04
N ASN A 238 -20.18 -4.51 3.87
CA ASN A 238 -19.83 -4.76 5.26
C ASN A 238 -19.40 -3.47 5.99
N ILE A 239 -20.06 -2.35 5.72
CA ILE A 239 -19.81 -1.07 6.40
C ILE A 239 -20.35 -1.23 7.83
N ASN A 240 -19.46 -1.55 8.77
CA ASN A 240 -19.85 -1.77 10.17
C ASN A 240 -20.18 -0.43 10.85
N ASN A 241 -21.31 -0.39 11.56
CA ASN A 241 -21.58 0.65 12.56
C ASN A 241 -20.75 0.36 13.81
N ILE A 242 -19.52 0.87 13.89
CA ILE A 242 -18.70 0.77 15.12
C ILE A 242 -18.22 2.16 15.56
N GLU A 243 -18.69 2.52 16.76
CA GLU A 243 -18.23 3.52 17.72
C GLU A 243 -17.71 4.87 17.18
N TYR A 244 -18.61 5.86 17.16
CA TYR A 244 -18.22 7.25 17.25
C TYR A 244 -17.89 7.61 18.71
N SER A 245 -16.66 8.04 18.96
CA SER A 245 -16.38 8.97 20.06
C SER A 245 -15.65 10.17 19.47
N TYR A 246 -16.31 11.33 19.50
CA TYR A 246 -15.69 12.61 19.21
C TYR A 246 -15.97 13.56 20.36
N THR A 247 -14.97 14.33 20.74
CA THR A 247 -15.10 15.44 21.67
C THR A 247 -14.58 16.68 20.98
N ILE A 248 -15.46 17.65 20.68
CA ILE A 248 -15.03 19.04 20.59
C ILE A 248 -14.90 19.54 22.02
N SER A 249 -13.72 20.01 22.37
CA SER A 249 -13.48 20.72 23.61
C SER A 249 -14.25 22.06 23.62
N ASN A 250 -15.44 22.07 24.22
CA ASN A 250 -15.88 23.22 24.99
C ASN A 250 -15.80 22.79 26.45
N GLY A 251 -14.76 23.26 27.13
CA GLY A 251 -14.25 22.71 28.39
C GLY A 251 -15.31 22.31 29.41
N ASN A 252 -15.13 21.08 29.93
CA ASN A 252 -15.63 20.50 31.18
C ASN A 252 -16.62 19.33 31.01
N ASN A 253 -16.08 18.15 31.34
CA ASN A 253 -16.70 16.83 31.56
C ASN A 253 -17.27 16.08 30.34
N VAL A 254 -16.77 14.85 30.18
CA VAL A 254 -16.98 13.93 29.05
C VAL A 254 -17.84 12.77 29.52
N ASP A 255 -19.02 12.59 28.92
CA ASP A 255 -19.77 11.34 28.98
C ASP A 255 -19.71 10.67 27.59
N VAL A 256 -19.36 9.38 27.58
CA VAL A 256 -19.31 8.52 26.39
C VAL A 256 -20.75 8.18 26.01
N VAL A 257 -21.17 8.51 24.78
CA VAL A 257 -22.47 8.06 24.25
C VAL A 257 -22.22 7.27 22.97
N GLU A 258 -22.38 5.95 23.06
CA GLU A 258 -22.43 5.05 21.90
C GLU A 258 -23.62 5.41 21.02
N HIS A 259 -23.36 5.78 19.77
CA HIS A 259 -24.39 6.00 18.77
C HIS A 259 -24.08 5.17 17.52
N TYR A 260 -25.07 4.39 17.07
CA TYR A 260 -25.03 3.63 15.82
C TYR A 260 -25.41 4.58 14.67
N TYR A 261 -24.43 5.26 14.08
CA TYR A 261 -24.63 6.21 12.98
C TYR A 261 -24.59 5.53 11.59
N PRO A 262 -25.17 6.12 10.53
CA PRO A 262 -25.29 5.51 9.21
C PRO A 262 -24.02 5.56 8.35
N ILE A 263 -24.11 4.92 7.17
CA ILE A 263 -23.07 4.98 6.12
C ILE A 263 -22.72 6.43 5.74
N ILE A 264 -23.70 7.31 5.56
CA ILE A 264 -23.52 8.74 5.21
C ILE A 264 -24.21 9.62 6.25
N ASP A 265 -23.44 10.51 6.88
CA ASP A 265 -23.88 11.44 7.93
C ASP A 265 -23.56 12.89 7.52
N VAL A 266 -24.58 13.74 7.40
CA VAL A 266 -24.41 15.18 7.12
C VAL A 266 -25.02 16.01 8.26
N SER A 267 -24.15 16.61 9.10
CA SER A 267 -24.55 17.48 10.22
C SER A 267 -24.22 18.95 9.98
N GLU A 268 -25.09 19.85 10.47
CA GLU A 268 -24.91 21.31 10.57
C GLU A 268 -24.36 22.02 9.30
N THR A 269 -25.17 22.21 8.25
CA THR A 269 -24.76 23.05 7.10
C THR A 269 -25.45 24.42 7.11
N GLU A 270 -24.70 25.52 6.99
CA GLU A 270 -25.29 26.82 6.63
C GLU A 270 -25.64 26.82 5.14
N GLY A 271 -26.92 26.62 4.81
CA GLY A 271 -27.40 26.47 3.43
C GLY A 271 -27.80 25.03 3.11
N ASN A 272 -28.75 24.84 2.20
CA ASN A 272 -29.25 23.52 1.79
C ASN A 272 -28.46 23.02 0.57
N PRO A 273 -27.35 22.26 0.72
CA PRO A 273 -26.62 21.73 -0.42
C PRO A 273 -27.51 20.81 -1.26
N ILE A 274 -27.18 20.69 -2.56
CA ILE A 274 -27.71 19.60 -3.39
C ILE A 274 -26.87 18.36 -3.09
N ILE A 275 -27.50 17.32 -2.52
CA ILE A 275 -26.83 16.06 -2.21
C ILE A 275 -27.32 14.99 -3.18
N ASN A 276 -26.48 14.60 -4.12
CA ASN A 276 -26.76 13.52 -5.06
C ASN A 276 -26.09 12.24 -4.60
N VAL A 277 -26.87 11.23 -4.24
CA VAL A 277 -26.35 9.89 -3.96
C VAL A 277 -26.95 8.95 -4.99
N LYS A 278 -26.28 8.72 -6.12
CA LYS A 278 -26.86 7.95 -7.23
C LYS A 278 -25.92 6.91 -7.79
N TYR A 279 -26.51 5.87 -8.37
CA TYR A 279 -25.77 4.83 -9.08
C TYR A 279 -24.80 4.04 -8.21
N ASN A 280 -24.93 4.13 -6.89
CA ASN A 280 -24.14 3.35 -5.94
C ASN A 280 -24.73 1.95 -5.77
N SER A 281 -23.89 1.04 -5.30
CA SER A 281 -24.30 -0.32 -4.92
C SER A 281 -24.06 -0.51 -3.43
N PHE A 282 -25.15 -0.52 -2.67
CA PHE A 282 -25.17 -0.81 -1.24
C PHE A 282 -25.48 -2.29 -1.04
N TYR A 283 -24.54 -3.04 -0.49
CA TYR A 283 -24.74 -4.44 -0.11
C TYR A 283 -25.12 -4.61 1.36
N ASP A 284 -24.90 -3.56 2.16
CA ASP A 284 -25.15 -3.51 3.59
C ASP A 284 -26.63 -3.55 3.95
N GLU A 285 -26.93 -4.19 5.09
CA GLU A 285 -28.29 -4.30 5.60
C GLU A 285 -28.66 -3.18 6.58
N ASP A 286 -27.66 -2.47 7.14
CA ASP A 286 -27.79 -1.46 8.20
C ASP A 286 -27.72 0.00 7.69
N THR A 287 -28.40 0.91 8.41
CA THR A 287 -28.76 2.32 8.07
C THR A 287 -27.80 3.06 7.11
N VAL A 288 -28.35 3.65 6.03
CA VAL A 288 -27.58 4.16 4.89
C VAL A 288 -27.49 5.70 4.82
N PHE A 289 -28.42 6.44 5.43
CA PHE A 289 -28.37 7.91 5.47
C PHE A 289 -28.83 8.48 6.80
N TRP A 290 -28.22 9.61 7.17
CA TRP A 290 -28.71 10.58 8.15
C TRP A 290 -28.28 11.98 7.73
N GLY A 291 -29.19 12.93 7.81
CA GLY A 291 -28.89 14.33 7.48
C GLY A 291 -30.11 15.17 7.14
N ILE A 292 -29.80 16.41 6.75
CA ILE A 292 -30.73 17.50 6.40
C ILE A 292 -31.57 17.23 5.13
N ASN A 293 -32.64 18.03 4.96
CA ASN A 293 -33.50 18.02 3.77
C ASN A 293 -32.69 18.25 2.48
N ASN A 294 -33.06 17.59 1.36
CA ASN A 294 -32.50 17.72 -0.02
C ASN A 294 -31.51 16.63 -0.51
N ILE A 295 -31.67 15.37 -0.06
CA ILE A 295 -30.94 14.21 -0.60
C ILE A 295 -31.74 13.55 -1.73
N ASP A 296 -31.10 13.41 -2.90
CA ASP A 296 -31.59 12.58 -4.01
C ASP A 296 -30.79 11.27 -4.04
N ALA A 297 -31.36 10.25 -3.42
CA ALA A 297 -30.86 8.88 -3.33
C ALA A 297 -31.40 7.95 -4.44
N SER A 298 -31.93 8.50 -5.53
CA SER A 298 -32.49 7.71 -6.63
C SER A 298 -31.41 7.00 -7.42
N SER A 299 -31.83 5.97 -8.15
CA SER A 299 -30.99 5.16 -9.03
C SER A 299 -29.84 4.46 -8.31
N ASN A 300 -30.00 4.11 -7.03
CA ASN A 300 -29.08 3.22 -6.31
C ASN A 300 -29.57 1.77 -6.33
N PHE A 301 -28.63 0.83 -6.23
CA PHE A 301 -28.90 -0.57 -5.93
C PHE A 301 -28.79 -0.80 -4.42
N TRP A 302 -29.84 -1.36 -3.82
CA TRP A 302 -29.99 -1.49 -2.36
C TRP A 302 -29.80 -2.92 -1.83
N ASN A 303 -29.34 -3.84 -2.68
CA ASN A 303 -29.30 -5.28 -2.40
C ASN A 303 -30.68 -5.88 -2.02
N THR A 304 -31.75 -5.15 -2.31
CA THR A 304 -33.15 -5.56 -2.20
C THR A 304 -34.00 -4.62 -3.06
N THR A 305 -35.21 -5.05 -3.40
CA THR A 305 -36.25 -4.20 -4.01
C THR A 305 -37.46 -4.01 -3.09
N ASP A 306 -37.39 -4.50 -1.84
CA ASP A 306 -38.46 -4.31 -0.86
C ASP A 306 -38.42 -2.87 -0.32
N VAL A 307 -39.41 -2.08 -0.73
CA VAL A 307 -39.57 -0.68 -0.34
C VAL A 307 -39.61 -0.50 1.18
N ASN A 308 -40.22 -1.41 1.94
CA ASN A 308 -40.33 -1.25 3.39
C ASN A 308 -38.99 -1.49 4.10
N LEU A 309 -38.13 -2.35 3.54
CA LEU A 309 -36.78 -2.55 4.06
C LEU A 309 -35.90 -1.34 3.72
N ILE A 310 -36.04 -0.80 2.51
CA ILE A 310 -35.28 0.39 2.08
C ILE A 310 -35.70 1.62 2.90
N GLU A 311 -36.99 1.85 3.09
CA GLU A 311 -37.48 2.98 3.91
C GLU A 311 -36.96 2.91 5.35
N LYS A 312 -36.87 1.72 5.95
CA LYS A 312 -36.26 1.55 7.28
C LYS A 312 -34.76 1.85 7.32
N ARG A 313 -34.07 1.75 6.19
CA ARG A 313 -32.63 2.03 6.07
C ARG A 313 -32.32 3.51 5.88
N ILE A 314 -33.32 4.32 5.52
CA ILE A 314 -33.19 5.75 5.24
C ILE A 314 -33.78 6.51 6.43
N LYS A 315 -32.94 7.18 7.23
CA LYS A 315 -33.39 8.05 8.32
C LYS A 315 -33.12 9.50 7.94
N ASP A 316 -34.11 10.37 8.03
CA ASP A 316 -33.92 11.81 7.89
C ASP A 316 -34.08 12.51 9.25
N ASN A 317 -33.72 13.79 9.32
CA ASN A 317 -33.88 14.61 10.53
C ASN A 317 -35.36 14.91 10.90
N ASN A 318 -36.34 14.40 10.15
CA ASN A 318 -37.77 14.69 10.26
C ASN A 318 -38.64 13.47 10.61
N ASP A 319 -38.13 12.52 11.40
CA ASP A 319 -38.99 11.55 12.10
C ASP A 319 -39.94 12.23 13.16
N ASP A 320 -40.09 13.56 13.13
CA ASP A 320 -41.26 14.32 13.59
C ASP A 320 -42.32 14.37 12.46
N TYR A 321 -43.44 13.67 12.69
CA TYR A 321 -44.59 13.42 11.79
C TYR A 321 -45.34 14.66 11.22
N SER A 322 -44.74 15.85 11.25
CA SER A 322 -45.42 17.13 10.99
C SER A 322 -44.99 17.89 9.71
N ILE A 323 -44.01 17.41 8.93
CA ILE A 323 -43.60 18.02 7.64
C ILE A 323 -43.24 16.99 6.53
N PRO A 324 -43.65 17.19 5.26
CA PRO A 324 -43.54 16.18 4.19
C PRO A 324 -42.24 16.33 3.35
N TYR A 325 -41.07 16.14 3.96
CA TYR A 325 -39.81 16.10 3.20
C TYR A 325 -39.23 14.68 3.23
N THR A 326 -39.49 13.90 2.16
CA THR A 326 -39.01 12.51 2.02
C THR A 326 -37.73 12.49 1.17
N ILE A 327 -36.68 11.79 1.62
CA ILE A 327 -35.50 11.50 0.79
C ILE A 327 -35.95 10.77 -0.49
N ASN A 328 -35.58 11.31 -1.66
CA ASN A 328 -35.99 10.68 -2.93
C ASN A 328 -35.10 9.47 -3.24
N TYR A 329 -35.56 8.25 -2.97
CA TYR A 329 -34.82 7.02 -3.27
C TYR A 329 -35.34 6.27 -4.51
N LEU A 330 -36.35 6.80 -5.19
CA LEU A 330 -36.97 6.20 -6.38
C LEU A 330 -36.61 6.96 -7.67
N PRO A 331 -36.44 6.27 -8.82
CA PRO A 331 -36.49 4.82 -8.96
C PRO A 331 -35.25 4.14 -8.34
N MET A 332 -35.39 2.91 -7.83
CA MET A 332 -34.25 2.08 -7.41
C MET A 332 -33.76 1.19 -8.56
N LEU A 333 -32.51 0.73 -8.49
CA LEU A 333 -31.97 -0.26 -9.43
C LEU A 333 -32.26 -1.68 -8.95
N GLU A 334 -32.65 -2.57 -9.86
CA GLU A 334 -32.85 -4.00 -9.59
C GLU A 334 -31.52 -4.79 -9.54
N ALA A 335 -30.43 -4.19 -10.04
CA ALA A 335 -29.09 -4.75 -10.06
C ALA A 335 -28.04 -3.63 -9.89
N PRO A 336 -26.83 -3.94 -9.42
CA PRO A 336 -25.72 -2.98 -9.37
C PRO A 336 -25.54 -2.23 -10.70
N ASN A 337 -25.19 -0.94 -10.65
CA ASN A 337 -24.84 -0.19 -11.86
C ASN A 337 -23.55 -0.81 -12.48
N PRO A 338 -23.51 -1.07 -13.80
CA PRO A 338 -22.31 -1.56 -14.47
C PRO A 338 -21.04 -0.72 -14.29
N ASP A 339 -21.18 0.57 -14.02
CA ASP A 339 -20.09 1.51 -13.80
C ASP A 339 -19.61 1.55 -12.33
N THR A 340 -20.30 0.86 -11.42
CA THR A 340 -19.84 0.68 -10.03
C THR A 340 -18.67 -0.31 -9.97
N PRO A 341 -17.61 -0.05 -9.17
CA PRO A 341 -16.55 -1.02 -8.92
C PRO A 341 -17.09 -2.37 -8.42
N SER A 342 -16.41 -3.47 -8.72
CA SER A 342 -16.75 -4.81 -8.20
C SER A 342 -15.75 -5.29 -7.16
N PHE A 343 -16.15 -6.29 -6.36
CA PHE A 343 -15.18 -7.01 -5.54
C PHE A 343 -14.15 -7.73 -6.40
N ALA A 344 -12.90 -7.70 -5.93
CA ALA A 344 -11.89 -8.61 -6.41
C ALA A 344 -12.09 -9.93 -5.67
N THR A 345 -12.08 -11.05 -6.38
CA THR A 345 -12.05 -12.36 -5.73
C THR A 345 -10.66 -12.57 -5.15
N VAL A 346 -10.58 -13.30 -4.04
CA VAL A 346 -9.26 -13.74 -3.55
C VAL A 346 -8.58 -14.56 -4.64
N THR A 347 -7.28 -14.34 -4.82
CA THR A 347 -6.42 -15.04 -5.77
C THR A 347 -5.23 -15.70 -5.09
N GLY A 348 -4.93 -15.33 -3.84
CA GLY A 348 -3.85 -15.91 -3.05
C GLY A 348 -3.86 -15.43 -1.60
N ILE A 349 -3.09 -16.13 -0.79
CA ILE A 349 -2.75 -15.77 0.59
C ILE A 349 -1.27 -16.07 0.81
N ALA A 350 -0.57 -15.19 1.54
CA ALA A 350 0.84 -15.34 1.86
C ALA A 350 1.12 -15.01 3.33
N LEU A 351 1.72 -15.94 4.05
CA LEU A 351 2.24 -15.74 5.40
C LEU A 351 3.58 -15.02 5.36
N ASN A 352 3.82 -14.18 6.37
CA ASN A 352 5.09 -13.48 6.57
C ASN A 352 6.28 -14.41 6.84
N TYR A 353 6.02 -15.67 7.21
CA TYR A 353 7.05 -16.71 7.39
C TYR A 353 6.63 -18.02 6.71
N THR A 354 7.61 -18.75 6.17
CA THR A 354 7.43 -20.13 5.68
C THR A 354 7.96 -21.16 6.68
N GLU A 355 8.95 -20.78 7.49
CA GLU A 355 9.45 -21.57 8.62
C GLU A 355 9.92 -20.63 9.74
N LYS A 356 9.69 -21.03 11.00
CA LYS A 356 10.19 -20.33 12.18
C LYS A 356 10.66 -21.34 13.23
N THR A 357 11.86 -21.14 13.76
CA THR A 357 12.32 -21.84 14.97
C THR A 357 12.02 -21.01 16.20
N MET A 358 11.41 -21.63 17.21
CA MET A 358 10.96 -21.00 18.46
C MET A 358 11.44 -21.79 19.67
N LYS A 359 11.56 -21.10 20.81
CA LYS A 359 11.77 -21.71 22.12
C LYS A 359 10.43 -22.12 22.73
N GLN A 360 10.42 -23.17 23.54
CA GLN A 360 9.22 -23.52 24.30
C GLN A 360 8.77 -22.33 25.17
N GLY A 361 7.48 -21.99 25.10
CA GLY A 361 6.87 -20.82 25.75
C GLY A 361 7.00 -19.50 25.00
N GLU A 362 7.71 -19.45 23.86
CA GLU A 362 7.78 -18.26 23.01
C GLU A 362 6.47 -18.07 22.23
N THR A 363 6.11 -16.81 21.96
CA THR A 363 4.95 -16.45 21.13
C THR A 363 5.40 -15.52 20.00
N ILE A 364 4.85 -15.71 18.81
CA ILE A 364 5.03 -14.83 17.64
C ILE A 364 3.65 -14.51 17.04
N LYS A 365 3.57 -13.45 16.22
CA LYS A 365 2.40 -13.20 15.37
C LYS A 365 2.72 -13.56 13.91
N LEU A 366 1.95 -14.49 13.35
CA LEU A 366 1.93 -14.70 11.90
C LEU A 366 0.98 -13.69 11.27
N ILE A 367 1.41 -13.06 10.19
CA ILE A 367 0.61 -12.10 9.43
C ILE A 367 0.33 -12.74 8.09
N ALA A 368 -0.95 -12.83 7.75
CA ALA A 368 -1.43 -13.35 6.48
C ALA A 368 -1.86 -12.18 5.58
N ASN A 369 -1.22 -12.08 4.42
CA ASN A 369 -1.53 -11.09 3.40
C ASN A 369 -2.39 -11.76 2.32
N ILE A 370 -3.58 -11.21 2.07
CA ILE A 370 -4.50 -11.68 1.03
C ILE A 370 -4.21 -10.92 -0.26
N GLU A 371 -4.22 -11.61 -1.40
CA GLU A 371 -4.00 -11.03 -2.72
C GLU A 371 -5.22 -11.18 -3.64
N PRO A 372 -5.64 -10.10 -4.34
CA PRO A 372 -5.21 -8.72 -4.11
C PRO A 372 -5.65 -8.22 -2.72
N ALA A 373 -5.02 -7.17 -2.19
CA ALA A 373 -5.32 -6.69 -0.83
C ALA A 373 -6.79 -6.25 -0.63
N ASP A 374 -7.44 -5.80 -1.71
CA ASP A 374 -8.86 -5.47 -1.75
C ASP A 374 -9.77 -6.65 -2.09
N ALA A 375 -9.23 -7.88 -2.10
CA ALA A 375 -10.05 -9.06 -2.23
C ALA A 375 -11.08 -9.12 -1.10
N ASP A 376 -12.29 -9.51 -1.45
CA ASP A 376 -13.38 -9.65 -0.49
C ASP A 376 -13.16 -10.93 0.33
N GLU A 377 -12.90 -10.79 1.62
CA GLU A 377 -12.63 -11.94 2.48
C GLU A 377 -13.11 -11.67 3.91
N ASP A 378 -13.85 -12.64 4.45
CA ASP A 378 -14.56 -12.56 5.73
C ASP A 378 -13.78 -13.08 6.94
N GLY A 379 -12.47 -13.15 6.78
CA GLY A 379 -11.53 -13.42 7.86
C GLY A 379 -10.56 -14.51 7.45
N LEU A 380 -9.90 -15.07 8.45
CA LEU A 380 -8.97 -16.17 8.25
C LEU A 380 -9.27 -17.27 9.25
N ILE A 381 -9.27 -18.50 8.75
CA ILE A 381 -9.34 -19.70 9.55
C ILE A 381 -7.90 -20.13 9.81
N TRP A 382 -7.46 -19.95 11.05
CA TRP A 382 -6.17 -20.42 11.51
C TRP A 382 -6.27 -21.83 12.07
N SER A 383 -5.25 -22.64 11.82
CA SER A 383 -5.17 -24.01 12.34
C SER A 383 -3.73 -24.45 12.56
N SER A 384 -3.53 -25.39 13.48
CA SER A 384 -2.29 -26.12 13.67
C SER A 384 -2.50 -27.58 13.34
N ASP A 385 -1.54 -28.21 12.67
CA ASP A 385 -1.53 -29.67 12.54
C ASP A 385 -1.21 -30.40 13.87
N ASN A 386 -0.63 -29.68 14.85
CA ASN A 386 -0.23 -30.23 16.14
C ASN A 386 -0.18 -29.16 17.25
N ASP A 387 -1.35 -28.92 17.86
CA ASP A 387 -1.52 -27.99 18.99
C ASP A 387 -0.75 -28.38 20.27
N ASN A 388 -0.23 -29.61 20.36
CA ASN A 388 0.66 -29.97 21.46
C ASN A 388 2.06 -29.39 21.26
N VAL A 389 2.47 -29.11 20.02
CA VAL A 389 3.78 -28.53 19.71
C VAL A 389 3.68 -27.02 19.53
N ALA A 390 2.76 -26.53 18.71
CA ALA A 390 2.50 -25.09 18.55
C ALA A 390 1.01 -24.82 18.35
N ARG A 391 0.48 -23.85 19.08
CA ARG A 391 -0.95 -23.44 19.03
C ARG A 391 -1.07 -22.11 18.34
N VAL A 392 -2.12 -21.91 17.55
CA VAL A 392 -2.46 -20.62 16.93
C VAL A 392 -3.86 -20.19 17.36
N ASP A 393 -4.05 -18.90 17.65
CA ASP A 393 -5.37 -18.32 17.92
C ASP A 393 -6.01 -17.72 16.66
N GLY A 394 -7.23 -17.17 16.79
CA GLY A 394 -7.96 -16.54 15.68
C GLY A 394 -7.29 -15.30 15.10
N ASP A 395 -6.34 -14.69 15.82
CA ASP A 395 -5.61 -13.49 15.41
C ASP A 395 -4.23 -13.81 14.80
N GLY A 396 -3.91 -15.10 14.66
CA GLY A 396 -2.63 -15.58 14.12
C GLY A 396 -1.47 -15.52 15.13
N ASN A 397 -1.73 -15.39 16.43
CA ASN A 397 -0.69 -15.49 17.45
C ASN A 397 -0.36 -16.97 17.70
N VAL A 398 0.89 -17.33 17.48
CA VAL A 398 1.40 -18.69 17.61
C VAL A 398 2.23 -18.82 18.88
N THR A 399 1.84 -19.73 19.77
CA THR A 399 2.58 -20.07 21.01
C THR A 399 3.22 -21.44 20.88
N ALA A 400 4.53 -21.52 21.12
CA ALA A 400 5.28 -22.78 21.15
C ALA A 400 5.02 -23.54 22.47
N ALA A 401 4.31 -24.66 22.40
CA ALA A 401 3.85 -25.42 23.56
C ALA A 401 4.84 -26.51 24.00
N ASN A 402 5.28 -27.40 23.09
CA ASN A 402 6.24 -28.47 23.40
C ASN A 402 7.24 -28.67 22.26
N ILE A 403 8.36 -29.31 22.56
CA ILE A 403 9.42 -29.65 21.59
C ILE A 403 8.83 -30.50 20.46
N GLY A 404 9.19 -30.14 19.22
CA GLY A 404 8.73 -30.86 18.04
C GLY A 404 8.56 -29.93 16.85
N THR A 405 7.83 -30.39 15.85
CA THR A 405 7.46 -29.60 14.68
C THR A 405 5.96 -29.58 14.51
N ALA A 406 5.41 -28.41 14.21
CA ALA A 406 4.01 -28.20 13.84
C ALA A 406 3.92 -27.29 12.61
N THR A 407 2.87 -27.43 11.83
CA THR A 407 2.55 -26.58 10.69
C THR A 407 1.34 -25.74 11.04
N ILE A 408 1.51 -24.41 11.02
CA ILE A 408 0.42 -23.46 11.20
C ILE A 408 -0.07 -23.03 9.83
N SER A 409 -1.37 -23.12 9.58
CA SER A 409 -1.99 -22.76 8.31
C SER A 409 -3.02 -21.65 8.49
N ALA A 410 -3.01 -20.67 7.58
CA ALA A 410 -4.07 -19.69 7.42
C ALA A 410 -4.85 -20.01 6.14
N LYS A 411 -6.18 -20.08 6.26
CA LYS A 411 -7.08 -20.37 5.15
C LYS A 411 -8.13 -19.27 5.04
N THR A 412 -8.45 -18.87 3.82
CA THR A 412 -9.54 -17.93 3.54
C THR A 412 -10.89 -18.59 3.89
N VAL A 413 -11.86 -17.83 4.40
CA VAL A 413 -13.20 -18.32 4.79
C VAL A 413 -13.99 -18.81 3.59
N ASP A 414 -13.79 -18.20 2.41
CA ASP A 414 -14.31 -18.73 1.13
C ASP A 414 -13.78 -20.15 0.80
N GLY A 415 -12.76 -20.56 1.53
CA GLY A 415 -12.14 -21.88 1.51
C GLY A 415 -11.21 -22.13 0.34
N GLY A 416 -11.00 -21.13 -0.53
CA GLY A 416 -10.31 -21.24 -1.82
C GLY A 416 -8.79 -21.23 -1.72
N PHE A 417 -8.21 -20.60 -0.70
CA PHE A 417 -6.76 -20.36 -0.61
C PHE A 417 -6.20 -20.69 0.77
N THR A 418 -4.97 -21.19 0.82
CA THR A 418 -4.28 -21.56 2.06
C THR A 418 -2.79 -21.33 1.91
N ASP A 419 -2.15 -20.79 2.95
CA ASP A 419 -0.69 -20.76 3.09
C ASP A 419 -0.29 -21.23 4.49
N SER A 420 0.94 -21.69 4.63
CA SER A 420 1.40 -22.38 5.84
C SER A 420 2.83 -22.02 6.25
N CYS A 421 3.06 -22.06 7.55
CA CYS A 421 4.35 -21.81 8.19
C CYS A 421 4.72 -23.00 9.07
N LYS A 422 5.92 -23.53 8.88
CA LYS A 422 6.46 -24.61 9.71
C LYS A 422 7.10 -24.05 10.98
N ILE A 423 6.59 -24.44 12.13
CA ILE A 423 7.11 -24.09 13.45
C ILE A 423 7.97 -25.23 13.99
N ILE A 424 9.22 -24.93 14.33
CA ILE A 424 10.15 -25.87 14.94
C ILE A 424 10.41 -25.41 16.37
N VAL A 425 9.91 -26.16 17.35
CA VAL A 425 10.13 -25.89 18.77
C VAL A 425 11.32 -26.72 19.23
N LYS A 426 12.40 -26.06 19.66
CA LYS A 426 13.61 -26.71 20.16
C LYS A 426 13.80 -26.46 21.64
N GLU A 427 14.42 -27.44 22.31
CA GLU A 427 14.91 -27.29 23.67
C GLU A 427 16.13 -26.35 23.70
N ILE A 428 16.25 -25.56 24.77
CA ILE A 428 17.46 -24.79 25.05
C ILE A 428 18.37 -25.67 25.90
N THR A 429 19.53 -26.04 25.35
CA THR A 429 20.59 -26.67 26.15
C THR A 429 21.19 -25.63 27.09
N ARG A 430 20.94 -25.77 28.40
CA ARG A 430 21.41 -24.84 29.44
C ARG A 430 22.85 -25.10 29.84
N VAL A 431 23.52 -24.09 30.38
CA VAL A 431 24.85 -24.24 30.98
C VAL A 431 24.76 -24.98 32.31
N GLU A 432 25.31 -26.18 32.38
CA GLU A 432 25.36 -26.99 33.60
C GLU A 432 26.60 -26.69 34.43
N ASP A 433 27.74 -26.50 33.78
CA ASP A 433 29.03 -26.25 34.43
C ASP A 433 30.00 -25.47 33.52
N VAL A 434 31.08 -24.96 34.10
CA VAL A 434 32.17 -24.31 33.38
C VAL A 434 33.51 -24.73 33.96
N LYS A 435 34.48 -25.07 33.10
CA LYS A 435 35.82 -25.50 33.52
C LYS A 435 36.87 -24.59 32.92
N LEU A 436 37.93 -24.33 33.70
CA LEU A 436 39.12 -23.63 33.21
C LEU A 436 40.22 -24.64 32.86
N ASN A 437 41.07 -24.27 31.92
CA ASN A 437 42.29 -25.03 31.58
C ASN A 437 43.30 -25.07 32.75
N PHE A 438 43.25 -24.10 33.68
CA PHE A 438 44.07 -24.06 34.90
C PHE A 438 43.22 -23.74 36.14
N ASN A 439 43.44 -24.49 37.22
CA ASN A 439 42.88 -24.19 38.56
C ASN A 439 43.88 -23.40 39.43
N GLU A 440 45.17 -23.51 39.12
CA GLU A 440 46.24 -22.71 39.71
C GLU A 440 47.38 -22.49 38.71
N LYS A 441 48.07 -21.36 38.83
CA LYS A 441 49.23 -21.01 38.01
C LYS A 441 50.20 -20.12 38.79
N THR A 442 51.48 -20.46 38.75
CA THR A 442 52.57 -19.58 39.20
C THR A 442 53.21 -18.93 37.99
N ILE A 443 53.32 -17.61 38.00
CA ILE A 443 53.96 -16.78 36.97
C ILE A 443 54.91 -15.79 37.63
N LYS A 444 55.84 -15.22 36.86
CA LYS A 444 56.69 -14.14 37.38
C LYS A 444 56.09 -12.77 37.09
N LEU A 445 56.54 -11.75 37.81
CA LEU A 445 56.09 -10.37 37.63
C LEU A 445 56.24 -9.91 36.17
N GLY A 446 55.15 -9.45 35.55
CA GLY A 446 55.09 -9.02 34.15
C GLY A 446 54.84 -10.14 33.13
N GLU A 447 54.91 -11.42 33.53
CA GLU A 447 54.52 -12.53 32.66
C GLU A 447 52.99 -12.58 32.50
N ASN A 448 52.56 -13.17 31.38
CA ASN A 448 51.15 -13.37 31.07
C ASN A 448 50.88 -14.80 30.60
N PHE A 449 49.63 -15.24 30.75
CA PHE A 449 49.15 -16.52 30.23
C PHE A 449 47.66 -16.44 29.90
N GLN A 450 47.17 -17.41 29.13
CA GLN A 450 45.77 -17.47 28.69
C GLN A 450 44.98 -18.47 29.53
N LEU A 451 43.88 -18.02 30.14
CA LEU A 451 42.85 -18.90 30.68
C LEU A 451 41.81 -19.18 29.60
N ASP A 452 41.73 -20.44 29.19
CA ASP A 452 40.68 -20.95 28.32
C ASP A 452 39.60 -21.61 29.18
N PHE A 453 38.38 -21.65 28.67
CA PHE A 453 37.26 -22.25 29.38
C PHE A 453 36.37 -23.09 28.47
N ASP A 454 35.86 -24.18 29.03
CA ASP A 454 34.86 -25.04 28.40
C ASP A 454 33.54 -24.88 29.14
N VAL A 455 32.48 -24.64 28.38
CA VAL A 455 31.10 -24.67 28.89
C VAL A 455 30.54 -26.07 28.72
N ILE A 456 29.96 -26.61 29.78
CA ILE A 456 29.41 -27.97 29.82
C ILE A 456 27.89 -27.89 29.96
N PRO A 457 27.12 -28.59 29.13
CA PRO A 457 27.57 -29.30 27.92
C PRO A 457 28.03 -28.32 26.82
N SER A 458 28.96 -28.74 25.96
CA SER A 458 29.58 -27.92 24.90
C SER A 458 28.59 -27.37 23.86
N GLN A 459 27.37 -27.91 23.83
CA GLN A 459 26.26 -27.53 22.97
C GLN A 459 25.37 -26.44 23.59
N ALA A 460 25.61 -26.05 24.86
CA ALA A 460 24.95 -24.90 25.45
C ALA A 460 25.32 -23.63 24.67
N ARG A 461 24.29 -22.92 24.23
CA ARG A 461 24.37 -21.68 23.47
C ARG A 461 23.46 -20.66 24.16
N HIS A 462 23.78 -19.37 24.05
CA HIS A 462 23.04 -18.24 24.67
C HIS A 462 23.39 -17.92 26.14
N TRP A 463 24.66 -18.06 26.49
CA TRP A 463 25.22 -17.53 27.72
C TRP A 463 26.12 -16.33 27.45
N THR A 464 26.34 -15.51 28.47
CA THR A 464 27.38 -14.47 28.49
C THR A 464 28.46 -14.84 29.50
N HIS A 465 29.66 -14.27 29.36
CA HIS A 465 30.73 -14.48 30.33
C HIS A 465 31.34 -13.19 30.82
N LYS A 466 31.88 -13.23 32.04
CA LYS A 466 32.60 -12.12 32.68
C LYS A 466 33.80 -12.63 33.46
N TRP A 467 34.94 -11.99 33.27
CA TRP A 467 36.15 -12.22 34.05
C TRP A 467 36.31 -11.18 35.16
N SER A 468 36.91 -11.56 36.28
CA SER A 468 37.23 -10.67 37.39
C SER A 468 38.45 -11.17 38.16
N SER A 469 39.19 -10.25 38.79
CA SER A 469 40.25 -10.56 39.73
C SER A 469 39.86 -10.06 41.12
N ASN A 470 40.03 -10.89 42.16
CA ASN A 470 39.81 -10.43 43.54
C ASN A 470 40.94 -9.49 44.03
N ASN A 471 42.08 -9.47 43.34
CA ASN A 471 43.22 -8.63 43.66
C ASN A 471 43.92 -8.15 42.39
N PRO A 472 43.36 -7.14 41.69
CA PRO A 472 43.94 -6.58 40.46
C PRO A 472 45.35 -6.01 40.62
N ALA A 473 45.75 -5.63 41.85
CA ALA A 473 47.11 -5.16 42.13
C ALA A 473 48.16 -6.28 42.03
N VAL A 474 47.73 -7.55 42.11
CA VAL A 474 48.60 -8.73 41.96
C VAL A 474 48.46 -9.34 40.57
N ALA A 475 47.23 -9.58 40.08
CA ALA A 475 47.00 -10.07 38.73
C ALA A 475 45.72 -9.50 38.12
N ILE A 476 45.78 -9.07 36.87
CA ILE A 476 44.63 -8.58 36.08
C ILE A 476 44.23 -9.60 35.02
N VAL A 477 42.98 -9.55 34.57
CA VAL A 477 42.44 -10.43 33.53
C VAL A 477 41.66 -9.63 32.49
N GLY A 478 41.92 -9.86 31.21
CA GLY A 478 41.19 -9.26 30.08
C GLY A 478 39.88 -9.99 29.76
N LEU A 479 39.04 -9.40 28.89
CA LEU A 479 37.74 -9.96 28.50
C LEU A 479 37.84 -11.34 27.81
N SER A 480 38.99 -11.65 27.23
CA SER A 480 39.30 -12.94 26.60
C SER A 480 39.83 -14.00 27.58
N GLY A 481 40.10 -13.67 28.84
CA GLY A 481 40.77 -14.57 29.79
C GLY A 481 42.30 -14.47 29.81
N GLN A 482 42.90 -13.50 29.11
CA GLN A 482 44.35 -13.23 29.22
C GLN A 482 44.68 -12.64 30.60
N VAL A 483 45.55 -13.31 31.36
CA VAL A 483 45.96 -12.92 32.71
C VAL A 483 47.38 -12.37 32.70
N ILE A 484 47.63 -11.25 33.38
CA ILE A 484 48.96 -10.62 33.52
C ILE A 484 49.28 -10.45 35.00
N GLY A 485 50.49 -10.85 35.42
CA GLY A 485 51.01 -10.61 36.76
C GLY A 485 51.49 -9.17 36.93
N VAL A 486 50.85 -8.39 37.78
CA VAL A 486 51.10 -6.94 37.97
C VAL A 486 51.82 -6.64 39.29
N GLY A 487 51.69 -7.50 40.30
CA GLY A 487 52.34 -7.34 41.61
C GLY A 487 52.61 -8.68 42.28
N ILE A 488 53.62 -8.73 43.14
CA ILE A 488 54.00 -9.97 43.85
C ILE A 488 52.91 -10.31 44.87
N GLY A 489 52.47 -11.57 44.89
CA GLY A 489 51.45 -12.06 45.82
C GLY A 489 50.54 -13.09 45.18
N GLU A 490 49.37 -13.28 45.78
CA GLU A 490 48.34 -14.20 45.28
C GLU A 490 47.05 -13.46 44.91
N ALA A 491 46.45 -13.86 43.79
CA ALA A 491 45.16 -13.39 43.31
C ALA A 491 44.31 -14.58 42.85
N VAL A 492 43.00 -14.41 42.81
CA VAL A 492 42.05 -15.38 42.27
C VAL A 492 41.33 -14.74 41.10
N ILE A 493 41.51 -15.33 39.91
CA ILE A 493 40.80 -14.95 38.69
C ILE A 493 39.54 -15.79 38.60
N THR A 494 38.38 -15.15 38.45
CA THR A 494 37.07 -15.81 38.40
C THR A 494 36.37 -15.52 37.09
N LEU A 495 36.00 -16.59 36.37
CA LEU A 495 35.05 -16.60 35.27
C LEU A 495 33.63 -16.76 35.82
N THR A 496 32.70 -15.92 35.37
CA THR A 496 31.26 -16.07 35.62
C THR A 496 30.56 -16.24 34.28
N ILE A 497 29.86 -17.35 34.10
CA ILE A 497 28.95 -17.61 32.98
C ILE A 497 27.52 -17.32 33.45
N THR A 498 26.76 -16.57 32.66
CA THR A 498 25.35 -16.26 32.92
C THR A 498 24.48 -16.73 31.76
N ASP A 499 23.56 -17.66 32.04
CA ASP A 499 22.57 -18.21 31.12
C ASP A 499 21.17 -17.93 31.68
N GLY A 500 20.63 -16.75 31.37
CA GLY A 500 19.43 -16.24 32.04
C GLY A 500 19.66 -16.07 33.54
N GLU A 501 18.83 -16.72 34.37
CA GLU A 501 19.00 -16.72 35.83
C GLU A 501 20.04 -17.74 36.34
N ASN A 502 20.50 -18.65 35.47
CA ASN A 502 21.46 -19.68 35.84
C ASN A 502 22.89 -19.12 35.76
N ILE A 503 23.59 -19.09 36.89
CA ILE A 503 24.94 -18.54 37.01
C ILE A 503 25.92 -19.65 37.40
N LYS A 504 26.99 -19.83 36.61
CA LYS A 504 28.08 -20.77 36.88
C LYS A 504 29.40 -20.03 36.99
N LYS A 505 30.30 -20.52 37.84
CA LYS A 505 31.60 -19.89 38.09
C LYS A 505 32.71 -20.92 38.11
N ALA A 506 33.86 -20.55 37.57
CA ALA A 506 35.11 -21.26 37.75
C ALA A 506 36.22 -20.27 38.08
N SER A 507 37.25 -20.72 38.80
CA SER A 507 38.33 -19.86 39.27
C SER A 507 39.70 -20.50 39.15
N CYS A 508 40.70 -19.64 38.94
CA CYS A 508 42.11 -20.01 38.93
C CYS A 508 42.86 -19.19 39.98
N LYS A 509 43.63 -19.85 40.85
CA LYS A 509 44.57 -19.18 41.77
C LYS A 509 45.84 -18.79 41.01
N VAL A 510 46.26 -17.54 41.11
CA VAL A 510 47.44 -17.02 40.42
C VAL A 510 48.43 -16.53 41.45
N LYS A 511 49.61 -17.15 41.49
CA LYS A 511 50.73 -16.71 42.34
C LYS A 511 51.75 -16.00 41.48
N VAL A 512 52.06 -14.75 41.81
CA VAL A 512 53.02 -13.92 41.09
C VAL A 512 54.29 -13.79 41.92
N GLU A 513 55.40 -14.29 41.41
CA GLU A 513 56.69 -14.30 42.09
C GLU A 513 57.68 -13.27 41.51
N SER A 514 58.68 -12.88 42.30
CA SER A 514 59.66 -11.86 41.89
C SER A 514 60.54 -12.36 40.73
N ASN A 515 60.91 -11.47 39.81
CA ASN A 515 61.89 -11.75 38.77
C ASN A 515 63.37 -11.71 39.23
N GLY A 516 63.63 -11.62 40.54
CA GLY A 516 65.01 -11.60 41.07
C GLY A 516 65.77 -10.29 40.86
N ALA A 517 65.10 -9.18 40.50
CA ALA A 517 65.71 -7.85 40.42
C ALA A 517 64.93 -6.83 41.26
N GLN A 518 65.66 -5.99 42.01
CA GLN A 518 65.10 -5.00 42.94
C GLN A 518 64.26 -3.90 42.25
N SER A 519 63.04 -3.71 42.78
CA SER A 519 62.17 -2.51 42.84
C SER A 519 61.97 -1.60 41.62
N ASN A 520 60.75 -1.57 41.08
CA ASN A 520 59.78 -0.46 41.25
C ASN A 520 58.39 -0.82 40.70
N PRO A 521 57.28 -0.30 41.28
CA PRO A 521 55.92 -0.62 40.83
C PRO A 521 55.59 0.05 39.49
N ILE A 522 55.15 -0.74 38.50
CA ILE A 522 54.71 -0.25 37.19
C ILE A 522 53.26 0.23 37.31
N ILE A 523 53.05 1.54 37.14
CA ILE A 523 51.72 2.15 37.00
C ILE A 523 51.27 1.92 35.55
N VAL A 524 50.34 0.97 35.32
CA VAL A 524 49.73 0.75 34.01
C VAL A 524 48.57 1.73 33.84
N ARG A 525 48.69 2.65 32.88
CA ARG A 525 47.57 3.44 32.36
C ARG A 525 46.83 2.61 31.30
N GLU A 526 45.50 2.61 31.37
CA GLU A 526 44.59 1.81 30.54
C GLU A 526 44.60 2.23 29.06
N GLU A 527 44.78 1.27 28.14
CA GLU A 527 44.04 1.14 26.87
C GLU A 527 43.96 -0.36 26.47
N PRO A 528 42.80 -0.90 26.04
CA PRO A 528 42.66 -2.32 25.69
C PRO A 528 43.06 -2.62 24.23
N ILE A 529 43.88 -3.65 24.03
CA ILE A 529 44.23 -4.23 22.72
C ILE A 529 43.21 -5.30 22.33
N ILE A 530 42.66 -5.24 21.12
CA ILE A 530 41.71 -6.24 20.56
C ILE A 530 42.44 -7.08 19.49
N ILE A 531 42.41 -8.42 19.61
CA ILE A 531 42.90 -9.37 18.58
C ILE A 531 41.75 -10.33 18.17
N LYS A 532 41.52 -10.47 16.86
CA LYS A 532 40.47 -11.33 16.23
C LYS A 532 40.91 -12.81 16.13
N VAL A 533 39.96 -13.75 16.25
CA VAL A 533 40.18 -15.23 16.22
C VAL A 533 39.49 -15.89 15.00
N ASP A 534 40.14 -16.91 14.44
CA ASP A 534 39.85 -17.63 13.19
C ASP A 534 39.09 -18.97 13.43
N THR A 535 38.09 -19.36 12.61
CA THR A 535 37.31 -20.62 12.76
C THR A 535 37.18 -21.42 11.46
N LYS A 536 37.18 -22.77 11.54
CA LYS A 536 37.57 -23.66 10.42
C LYS A 536 36.45 -24.21 9.50
N TYR A 537 35.18 -24.26 9.91
CA TYR A 537 34.12 -24.99 9.16
C TYR A 537 32.86 -24.15 8.93
N VAL A 538 32.16 -24.38 7.81
CA VAL A 538 30.85 -23.81 7.53
C VAL A 538 29.81 -24.38 8.50
N THR A 539 28.97 -23.52 9.03
CA THR A 539 27.91 -23.84 10.00
C THR A 539 26.53 -23.35 9.54
N ALA A 540 26.48 -22.42 8.59
CA ALA A 540 25.26 -22.00 7.93
C ALA A 540 25.55 -21.42 6.53
N LEU A 541 24.55 -21.51 5.65
CA LEU A 541 24.52 -20.85 4.34
C LEU A 541 23.17 -20.13 4.20
N THR A 542 23.19 -18.86 3.84
CA THR A 542 21.97 -18.08 3.53
C THR A 542 22.10 -17.42 2.17
N LEU A 543 20.97 -17.06 1.56
CA LEU A 543 20.95 -16.18 0.38
C LEU A 543 20.54 -14.78 0.80
N ASN A 544 21.03 -13.78 0.06
CA ASN A 544 20.56 -12.40 0.16
C ASN A 544 19.06 -12.26 -0.17
N GLU A 545 18.53 -13.11 -1.06
CA GLU A 545 17.11 -13.14 -1.44
C GLU A 545 16.55 -14.56 -1.40
N ILE A 546 15.37 -14.72 -0.81
CA ILE A 546 14.64 -16.01 -0.75
C ILE A 546 13.42 -16.06 -1.69
N ARG A 547 13.02 -14.90 -2.23
CA ARG A 547 11.99 -14.74 -3.27
C ARG A 547 12.37 -13.57 -4.17
N LYS A 548 12.15 -13.69 -5.47
CA LYS A 548 12.39 -12.64 -6.46
C LYS A 548 11.31 -12.67 -7.54
N ILE A 549 10.79 -11.50 -7.89
CA ILE A 549 9.99 -11.29 -9.11
C ILE A 549 10.85 -10.44 -10.04
N THR A 550 10.91 -10.78 -11.33
CA THR A 550 11.73 -10.07 -12.33
C THR A 550 11.05 -10.14 -13.69
N ASN A 551 11.41 -9.28 -14.64
CA ASN A 551 10.87 -9.35 -15.99
C ASN A 551 11.68 -10.31 -16.89
N VAL A 552 11.03 -10.81 -17.94
CA VAL A 552 11.73 -11.56 -19.00
C VAL A 552 12.90 -10.75 -19.56
N GLY A 553 14.08 -11.38 -19.61
CA GLY A 553 15.31 -10.76 -20.13
C GLY A 553 16.18 -10.10 -19.07
N ASP A 554 15.69 -9.92 -17.84
CA ASP A 554 16.48 -9.36 -16.75
C ASP A 554 17.53 -10.35 -16.23
N SER A 555 18.58 -9.82 -15.61
CA SER A 555 19.54 -10.61 -14.85
C SER A 555 19.86 -9.96 -13.52
N PHE A 556 20.05 -10.77 -12.48
CA PHE A 556 20.34 -10.30 -11.13
C PHE A 556 21.32 -11.24 -10.42
N GLN A 557 21.92 -10.77 -9.32
CA GLN A 557 22.91 -11.52 -8.56
C GLN A 557 22.30 -12.07 -7.28
N LEU A 558 22.37 -13.38 -7.10
CA LEU A 558 22.19 -14.01 -5.79
C LEU A 558 23.56 -14.18 -5.12
N THR A 559 23.64 -13.77 -3.86
CA THR A 559 24.85 -13.87 -3.04
C THR A 559 24.59 -14.89 -1.94
N ALA A 560 25.43 -15.93 -1.89
CA ALA A 560 25.41 -16.91 -0.82
C ALA A 560 26.37 -16.49 0.31
N ASN A 561 25.83 -16.24 1.49
CA ASN A 561 26.59 -15.87 2.68
C ASN A 561 26.93 -17.14 3.48
N ILE A 562 28.22 -17.40 3.66
CA ILE A 562 28.75 -18.56 4.38
C ILE A 562 29.21 -18.14 5.77
N TYR A 563 28.63 -18.76 6.81
CA TYR A 563 28.97 -18.49 8.21
C TYR A 563 29.70 -19.66 8.85
N PRO A 564 30.67 -19.40 9.74
CA PRO A 564 31.21 -18.08 10.08
C PRO A 564 32.05 -17.49 8.94
N ASP A 565 32.22 -16.17 8.91
CA ASP A 565 33.01 -15.49 7.87
C ASP A 565 34.50 -15.92 7.85
N THR A 566 34.96 -16.57 8.91
CA THR A 566 36.31 -17.15 8.98
C THR A 566 36.41 -18.55 8.38
N ALA A 567 35.31 -19.14 7.91
CA ALA A 567 35.32 -20.47 7.29
C ALA A 567 36.30 -20.57 6.11
N VAL A 568 37.05 -21.67 6.08
CA VAL A 568 38.17 -21.88 5.13
C VAL A 568 37.70 -22.17 3.70
N ASP A 569 36.62 -22.93 3.52
CA ASP A 569 36.04 -23.22 2.20
C ASP A 569 34.68 -22.52 2.05
N LYS A 570 34.63 -21.53 1.16
CA LYS A 570 33.44 -20.70 0.92
C LYS A 570 32.77 -20.96 -0.43
N ARG A 571 33.15 -22.01 -1.14
CA ARG A 571 32.63 -22.30 -2.48
C ARG A 571 31.19 -22.80 -2.42
N VAL A 572 30.40 -22.41 -3.42
CA VAL A 572 28.96 -22.69 -3.53
C VAL A 572 28.65 -23.28 -4.88
N LYS A 573 27.77 -24.28 -4.91
CA LYS A 573 27.22 -24.90 -6.12
C LYS A 573 25.79 -24.40 -6.34
N TRP A 574 25.49 -23.96 -7.56
CA TRP A 574 24.20 -23.39 -7.95
C TRP A 574 23.39 -24.32 -8.85
N ASN A 575 22.06 -24.26 -8.76
CA ASN A 575 21.15 -25.00 -9.62
C ASN A 575 19.82 -24.24 -9.84
N SER A 576 19.17 -24.43 -11.00
CA SER A 576 17.82 -23.94 -11.27
C SER A 576 16.85 -25.12 -11.45
N SER A 577 15.65 -25.04 -10.88
CA SER A 577 14.61 -26.05 -11.08
C SER A 577 13.99 -26.02 -12.48
N ASN A 578 14.05 -24.88 -13.18
CA ASN A 578 13.48 -24.71 -14.51
C ASN A 578 14.36 -23.80 -15.38
N THR A 579 15.31 -24.41 -16.09
CA THR A 579 16.27 -23.71 -16.95
C THR A 579 15.67 -23.08 -18.20
N LYS A 580 14.40 -23.36 -18.54
CA LYS A 580 13.68 -22.65 -19.62
C LYS A 580 13.14 -21.30 -19.16
N VAL A 581 12.82 -21.19 -17.86
CA VAL A 581 12.33 -19.94 -17.25
C VAL A 581 13.50 -19.11 -16.74
N ALA A 582 14.47 -19.71 -16.05
CA ALA A 582 15.64 -19.00 -15.55
C ALA A 582 16.87 -19.90 -15.39
N VAL A 583 18.04 -19.36 -15.74
CA VAL A 583 19.34 -20.02 -15.57
C VAL A 583 20.17 -19.29 -14.52
N VAL A 584 21.02 -20.02 -13.80
CA VAL A 584 21.98 -19.47 -12.82
C VAL A 584 23.39 -19.93 -13.17
N ASP A 585 24.36 -19.02 -13.13
CA ASP A 585 25.76 -19.36 -13.37
C ASP A 585 26.52 -19.78 -12.09
N GLU A 586 27.81 -20.12 -12.23
CA GLU A 586 28.65 -20.56 -11.11
C GLU A 586 28.89 -19.49 -10.03
N ASN A 587 28.67 -18.22 -10.36
CA ASN A 587 28.83 -17.10 -9.45
C ASN A 587 27.51 -16.68 -8.79
N GLY A 588 26.38 -17.33 -9.12
CA GLY A 588 25.05 -16.98 -8.61
C GLY A 588 24.32 -15.91 -9.42
N LYS A 589 24.79 -15.55 -10.62
CA LYS A 589 24.08 -14.64 -11.50
C LYS A 589 22.94 -15.39 -12.18
N VAL A 590 21.72 -14.92 -11.94
CA VAL A 590 20.49 -15.48 -12.48
C VAL A 590 20.06 -14.66 -13.70
N THR A 591 19.66 -15.32 -14.78
CA THR A 591 19.10 -14.70 -16.00
C THR A 591 17.72 -15.25 -16.27
N ALA A 592 16.72 -14.38 -16.38
CA ALA A 592 15.34 -14.71 -16.69
C ALA A 592 15.13 -14.82 -18.20
N LEU A 593 14.66 -15.97 -18.66
CA LEU A 593 14.57 -16.33 -20.08
C LEU A 593 13.14 -16.32 -20.61
N ASP A 594 12.17 -16.76 -19.82
CA ASP A 594 10.77 -16.88 -20.25
C ASP A 594 9.82 -16.74 -19.05
N ILE A 595 8.56 -16.40 -19.33
CA ILE A 595 7.52 -16.18 -18.32
C ILE A 595 7.25 -17.48 -17.55
N GLY A 596 7.17 -17.38 -16.22
CA GLY A 596 6.82 -18.49 -15.34
C GLY A 596 7.68 -18.57 -14.09
N ASP A 597 7.60 -19.71 -13.39
CA ASP A 597 8.27 -19.90 -12.11
C ASP A 597 9.50 -20.83 -12.19
N ALA A 598 10.53 -20.52 -11.39
CA ALA A 598 11.73 -21.31 -11.17
C ALA A 598 12.18 -21.23 -9.69
N VAL A 599 12.98 -22.19 -9.24
CA VAL A 599 13.63 -22.16 -7.92
C VAL A 599 15.13 -22.25 -8.11
N ILE A 600 15.86 -21.26 -7.60
CA ILE A 600 17.32 -21.22 -7.63
C ILE A 600 17.85 -21.75 -6.28
N GLU A 601 18.67 -22.80 -6.31
CA GLU A 601 19.26 -23.44 -5.13
C GLU A 601 20.78 -23.16 -5.08
N ALA A 602 21.28 -22.76 -3.91
CA ALA A 602 22.69 -22.70 -3.55
C ALA A 602 23.02 -23.77 -2.53
N MET A 603 24.15 -24.47 -2.71
CA MET A 603 24.62 -25.53 -1.84
C MET A 603 26.10 -25.32 -1.49
N SER A 604 26.48 -25.45 -0.22
CA SER A 604 27.90 -25.47 0.17
C SER A 604 28.61 -26.65 -0.49
N LEU A 605 29.88 -26.50 -0.85
CA LEU A 605 30.59 -27.53 -1.60
C LEU A 605 30.74 -28.86 -0.83
N ASP A 606 30.78 -28.81 0.50
CA ASP A 606 30.74 -30.00 1.37
C ASP A 606 29.37 -30.70 1.39
N GLY A 607 28.36 -30.12 0.71
CA GLY A 607 27.01 -30.67 0.55
C GLY A 607 26.12 -30.57 1.78
N GLY A 608 26.62 -30.00 2.89
CA GLY A 608 25.94 -30.01 4.18
C GLY A 608 24.85 -28.95 4.35
N TYR A 609 24.92 -27.84 3.60
CA TYR A 609 24.03 -26.69 3.76
C TYR A 609 23.45 -26.21 2.42
N LYS A 610 22.15 -25.87 2.43
CA LYS A 610 21.41 -25.39 1.26
C LYS A 610 20.63 -24.13 1.59
N ALA A 611 20.46 -23.26 0.60
CA ALA A 611 19.50 -22.17 0.62
C ALA A 611 18.84 -22.04 -0.75
N THR A 612 17.61 -21.54 -0.79
CA THR A 612 16.81 -21.47 -2.02
C THR A 612 16.16 -20.10 -2.18
N CYS A 613 15.97 -19.69 -3.44
CA CYS A 613 15.23 -18.50 -3.85
C CYS A 613 14.11 -18.92 -4.82
N LYS A 614 12.86 -18.56 -4.53
CA LYS A 614 11.73 -18.75 -5.46
C LYS A 614 11.69 -17.57 -6.43
N LEU A 615 11.76 -17.83 -7.73
CA LEU A 615 11.79 -16.84 -8.79
C LEU A 615 10.51 -16.92 -9.63
N THR A 616 9.84 -15.79 -9.82
CA THR A 616 8.74 -15.61 -10.78
C THR A 616 9.16 -14.62 -11.85
N VAL A 617 9.03 -14.99 -13.11
CA VAL A 617 9.37 -14.17 -14.27
C VAL A 617 8.09 -13.66 -14.92
N GLU A 618 7.96 -12.34 -14.99
CA GLU A 618 6.77 -11.64 -15.50
C GLU A 618 7.01 -11.00 -16.89
N PRO A 619 5.94 -10.75 -17.68
CA PRO A 619 6.06 -9.98 -18.91
C PRO A 619 6.29 -8.49 -18.64
N ILE A 620 7.12 -7.84 -19.47
CA ILE A 620 7.30 -6.38 -19.48
C ILE A 620 5.98 -5.72 -19.92
N ARG A 621 5.33 -4.96 -19.03
CA ARG A 621 4.05 -4.27 -19.30
C ARG A 621 4.27 -2.94 -20.03
N VAL A 622 3.23 -2.48 -20.73
CA VAL A 622 3.18 -1.10 -21.27
C VAL A 622 2.94 -0.14 -20.11
N ASN A 623 3.62 1.02 -20.09
CA ASN A 623 3.45 2.09 -19.09
C ASN A 623 3.01 3.44 -19.69
N GLY A 624 2.82 3.49 -21.01
CA GLY A 624 2.33 4.69 -21.66
C GLY A 624 2.24 4.56 -23.17
N ILE A 625 1.37 5.38 -23.74
CA ILE A 625 1.24 5.57 -25.18
C ILE A 625 1.20 7.07 -25.48
N LYS A 626 1.91 7.50 -26.53
CA LYS A 626 1.95 8.91 -26.95
C LYS A 626 1.77 9.04 -28.45
N LEU A 627 0.81 9.84 -28.87
CA LEU A 627 0.57 10.24 -30.25
C LEU A 627 1.57 11.30 -30.69
N ASN A 628 1.87 11.29 -31.99
CA ASN A 628 2.71 12.32 -32.60
C ASN A 628 2.05 13.71 -32.64
N GLU A 629 0.70 13.77 -32.56
CA GLU A 629 -0.06 15.02 -32.62
C GLU A 629 -1.25 14.99 -31.66
N SER A 630 -1.39 16.04 -30.83
CA SER A 630 -2.53 16.21 -29.92
C SER A 630 -3.70 17.01 -30.51
N LYS A 631 -3.47 17.71 -31.64
CA LYS A 631 -4.49 18.46 -32.36
C LYS A 631 -4.15 18.64 -33.83
N ARG A 632 -5.15 18.53 -34.72
CA ARG A 632 -5.02 18.84 -36.15
C ARG A 632 -6.29 19.46 -36.73
N THR A 633 -6.13 20.40 -37.67
CA THR A 633 -7.23 20.94 -38.49
C THR A 633 -7.11 20.40 -39.92
N ILE A 634 -8.17 19.82 -40.46
CA ILE A 634 -8.22 19.26 -41.83
C ILE A 634 -9.47 19.74 -42.56
N LYS A 635 -9.44 19.77 -43.90
CA LYS A 635 -10.63 20.09 -44.69
C LYS A 635 -11.52 18.86 -44.84
N LEU A 636 -12.81 19.08 -45.10
CA LEU A 636 -13.76 18.01 -45.38
C LEU A 636 -13.31 17.13 -46.56
N GLY A 637 -13.22 15.82 -46.34
CA GLY A 637 -12.78 14.82 -47.34
C GLY A 637 -11.27 14.53 -47.33
N GLU A 638 -10.47 15.25 -46.54
CA GLU A 638 -9.04 14.97 -46.37
C GLU A 638 -8.78 13.85 -45.35
N SER A 639 -7.58 13.26 -45.44
CA SER A 639 -7.13 12.22 -44.50
C SER A 639 -5.67 12.41 -44.10
N PHE A 640 -5.31 11.92 -42.92
CA PHE A 640 -3.92 11.87 -42.45
C PHE A 640 -3.68 10.67 -41.54
N ASN A 641 -2.42 10.38 -41.19
CA ASN A 641 -2.09 9.30 -40.27
C ASN A 641 -1.63 9.86 -38.93
N LEU A 642 -2.15 9.29 -37.85
CA LEU A 642 -1.58 9.40 -36.52
C LEU A 642 -0.63 8.22 -36.29
N THR A 643 0.51 8.50 -35.68
CA THR A 643 1.47 7.49 -35.22
C THR A 643 1.60 7.56 -33.71
N TYR A 644 1.94 6.45 -33.08
CA TYR A 644 2.08 6.37 -31.62
C TYR A 644 3.41 5.74 -31.22
N GLU A 645 3.90 6.11 -30.04
CA GLU A 645 5.04 5.50 -29.35
C GLU A 645 4.55 4.83 -28.07
N ILE A 646 4.88 3.54 -27.89
CA ILE A 646 4.61 2.78 -26.66
C ILE A 646 5.86 2.76 -25.79
N LYS A 647 5.70 3.06 -24.51
CA LYS A 647 6.75 2.95 -23.50
C LYS A 647 6.43 1.82 -22.51
N PRO A 648 7.43 1.08 -22.01
CA PRO A 648 8.78 1.01 -22.57
C PRO A 648 8.74 0.30 -23.95
N TYR A 649 9.71 0.61 -24.82
CA TYR A 649 9.75 0.06 -26.18
C TYR A 649 9.90 -1.47 -26.19
N ASN A 650 10.44 -2.09 -25.16
CA ASN A 650 10.59 -3.55 -25.03
C ASN A 650 9.39 -4.24 -24.35
N SER A 651 8.26 -3.54 -24.19
CA SER A 651 7.01 -4.14 -23.71
C SER A 651 6.59 -5.37 -24.51
N SER A 652 5.99 -6.33 -23.80
CA SER A 652 5.66 -7.66 -24.30
C SER A 652 4.42 -7.66 -25.21
N ASP A 653 3.43 -6.78 -24.96
CA ASP A 653 2.24 -6.61 -25.80
C ASP A 653 2.09 -5.16 -26.27
N LYS A 654 2.27 -4.94 -27.58
CA LYS A 654 2.28 -3.60 -28.21
C LYS A 654 1.00 -3.28 -28.99
N ARG A 655 -0.05 -4.07 -28.83
CA ARG A 655 -1.29 -3.89 -29.59
C ARG A 655 -2.07 -2.69 -29.06
N VAL A 656 -2.75 -1.98 -29.96
CA VAL A 656 -3.59 -0.83 -29.64
C VAL A 656 -4.97 -0.93 -30.30
N ILE A 657 -5.92 -0.19 -29.76
CA ILE A 657 -7.28 -0.03 -30.26
C ILE A 657 -7.48 1.45 -30.56
N TRP A 658 -7.99 1.75 -31.75
CA TRP A 658 -8.33 3.10 -32.18
C TRP A 658 -9.84 3.35 -32.11
N GLU A 659 -10.22 4.53 -31.66
CA GLU A 659 -11.61 4.96 -31.53
C GLU A 659 -11.77 6.43 -31.93
N SER A 660 -12.96 6.80 -32.39
CA SER A 660 -13.34 8.20 -32.59
C SER A 660 -14.52 8.54 -31.69
N SER A 661 -14.43 9.66 -30.96
CA SER A 661 -15.54 10.19 -30.16
C SER A 661 -16.72 10.64 -31.01
N ARG A 662 -16.47 10.98 -32.29
CA ARG A 662 -17.49 11.36 -33.28
C ARG A 662 -17.21 10.73 -34.63
N PRO A 663 -17.49 9.42 -34.80
CA PRO A 663 -17.23 8.68 -36.04
C PRO A 663 -17.98 9.21 -37.25
N ASP A 664 -19.02 10.03 -37.05
CA ASP A 664 -19.76 10.67 -38.13
C ASP A 664 -19.13 11.99 -38.62
N VAL A 665 -18.20 12.56 -37.85
CA VAL A 665 -17.43 13.77 -38.16
C VAL A 665 -16.02 13.41 -38.63
N VAL A 666 -15.35 12.50 -37.91
CA VAL A 666 -14.00 12.03 -38.22
C VAL A 666 -13.89 10.55 -37.86
N SER A 667 -13.41 9.71 -38.78
CA SER A 667 -13.21 8.26 -38.55
C SER A 667 -11.73 7.92 -38.47
N VAL A 668 -11.38 6.86 -37.75
CA VAL A 668 -10.02 6.30 -37.68
C VAL A 668 -10.06 4.79 -37.96
N ASP A 669 -9.06 4.25 -38.65
CA ASP A 669 -8.91 2.81 -38.88
C ASP A 669 -7.94 2.14 -37.88
N GLU A 670 -7.75 0.83 -38.00
CA GLU A 670 -6.89 0.03 -37.11
C GLU A 670 -5.39 0.42 -37.16
N ASN A 671 -4.97 1.16 -38.20
CA ASN A 671 -3.59 1.60 -38.39
C ASN A 671 -3.39 3.09 -38.05
N GLY A 672 -4.42 3.76 -37.50
CA GLY A 672 -4.34 5.18 -37.14
C GLY A 672 -4.58 6.15 -38.30
N LYS A 673 -5.12 5.69 -39.43
CA LYS A 673 -5.50 6.59 -40.54
C LYS A 673 -6.83 7.28 -40.24
N VAL A 674 -6.78 8.60 -40.18
CA VAL A 674 -7.90 9.49 -39.83
C VAL A 674 -8.47 10.15 -41.09
N ILE A 675 -9.80 10.13 -41.27
CA ILE A 675 -10.52 10.70 -42.42
C ILE A 675 -11.64 11.64 -41.94
N SER A 676 -11.75 12.84 -42.51
CA SER A 676 -12.85 13.76 -42.22
C SER A 676 -14.11 13.44 -43.04
N LEU A 677 -15.27 13.44 -42.37
CA LEU A 677 -16.55 13.03 -42.94
C LEU A 677 -17.62 14.11 -42.88
N LYS A 678 -17.60 15.00 -41.87
CA LYS A 678 -18.48 16.17 -41.75
C LYS A 678 -17.76 17.34 -41.09
N SER A 679 -18.23 18.57 -41.33
CA SER A 679 -17.76 19.74 -40.57
C SER A 679 -18.07 19.60 -39.09
N GLY A 680 -17.12 19.96 -38.24
CA GLY A 680 -17.26 19.85 -36.79
C GLY A 680 -15.97 19.43 -36.13
N GLU A 681 -16.03 19.15 -34.84
CA GLU A 681 -14.88 18.69 -34.06
C GLU A 681 -15.11 17.25 -33.62
N GLY A 682 -14.07 16.42 -33.63
CA GLY A 682 -14.08 15.07 -33.07
C GLY A 682 -12.71 14.70 -32.52
N THR A 683 -12.65 13.75 -31.60
CA THR A 683 -11.40 13.33 -30.95
C THR A 683 -11.09 11.89 -31.36
N ILE A 684 -9.87 11.65 -31.82
CA ILE A 684 -9.35 10.31 -32.06
C ILE A 684 -8.62 9.85 -30.79
N ILE A 685 -8.92 8.64 -30.35
CA ILE A 685 -8.39 8.02 -29.13
C ILE A 685 -7.63 6.76 -29.54
N VAL A 686 -6.41 6.60 -29.05
CA VAL A 686 -5.67 5.33 -29.11
C VAL A 686 -5.58 4.75 -27.71
N ARG A 687 -5.76 3.43 -27.58
CA ARG A 687 -5.74 2.70 -26.29
C ARG A 687 -4.87 1.47 -26.39
N THR A 688 -3.97 1.23 -25.46
CA THR A 688 -3.19 -0.03 -25.42
C THR A 688 -4.06 -1.19 -24.96
N VAL A 689 -3.85 -2.38 -25.54
CA VAL A 689 -4.60 -3.60 -25.14
C VAL A 689 -4.16 -4.07 -23.76
N ASP A 690 -2.87 -3.95 -23.47
CA ASP A 690 -2.27 -4.20 -22.16
C ASP A 690 -2.17 -2.87 -21.39
N GLY A 691 -2.65 -2.84 -20.14
CA GLY A 691 -2.62 -1.65 -19.28
C GLY A 691 -3.64 -0.54 -19.55
N ASN A 692 -4.42 -0.60 -20.64
CA ASN A 692 -5.51 0.36 -20.94
C ASN A 692 -5.10 1.85 -21.08
N TYR A 693 -3.82 2.18 -21.21
CA TYR A 693 -3.34 3.56 -21.37
C TYR A 693 -3.88 4.19 -22.66
N THR A 694 -4.17 5.49 -22.61
CA THR A 694 -4.77 6.21 -23.74
C THR A 694 -4.05 7.50 -24.06
N ASP A 695 -4.04 7.88 -25.34
CA ASP A 695 -3.71 9.25 -25.77
C ASP A 695 -4.71 9.71 -26.85
N MET A 696 -4.85 11.02 -27.01
CA MET A 696 -5.93 11.65 -27.76
C MET A 696 -5.44 12.74 -28.71
N CYS A 697 -6.04 12.80 -29.90
CA CYS A 697 -5.85 13.86 -30.87
C CYS A 697 -7.19 14.55 -31.19
N LYS A 698 -7.28 15.86 -30.95
CA LYS A 698 -8.44 16.68 -31.35
C LYS A 698 -8.38 17.02 -32.84
N VAL A 699 -9.39 16.62 -33.60
CA VAL A 699 -9.50 16.90 -35.05
C VAL A 699 -10.61 17.90 -35.32
N ILE A 700 -10.28 19.01 -35.98
CA ILE A 700 -11.22 20.06 -36.40
C ILE A 700 -11.40 19.99 -37.91
N VAL A 701 -12.64 19.79 -38.37
CA VAL A 701 -12.99 19.70 -39.79
C VAL A 701 -13.65 20.98 -40.29
N THR A 702 -13.05 21.64 -41.27
CA THR A 702 -13.57 22.85 -41.90
C THR A 702 -14.11 22.60 -43.31
N VAL A 703 -15.11 23.39 -43.74
CA VAL A 703 -15.69 23.36 -45.09
C VAL A 703 -15.27 24.60 -45.89
N ASN A 704 -15.04 24.42 -47.19
CA ASN A 704 -14.88 25.55 -48.11
C ASN A 704 -16.27 26.09 -48.46
N ASN A 705 -16.56 27.36 -48.16
CA ASN A 705 -17.81 28.00 -48.56
C ASN A 705 -17.85 28.18 -50.09
N VAL A 706 -18.81 27.54 -50.75
CA VAL A 706 -19.31 27.96 -52.07
C VAL A 706 -20.77 28.39 -51.89
N GLN A 707 -21.09 29.57 -52.44
CA GLN A 707 -22.34 30.31 -52.23
C GLN A 707 -23.58 29.55 -52.73
N GLU A 708 -24.67 29.58 -51.95
CA GLU A 708 -26.01 29.26 -52.45
C GLU A 708 -27.03 30.35 -52.08
N ASN A 709 -27.83 30.68 -53.10
CA ASN A 709 -28.81 31.75 -53.17
C ASN A 709 -30.04 31.48 -52.30
N LYS A 710 -30.43 32.49 -51.52
CA LYS A 710 -31.70 32.56 -50.80
C LYS A 710 -32.87 32.74 -51.77
N SER A 711 -33.93 31.94 -51.60
CA SER A 711 -35.28 32.31 -52.03
C SER A 711 -36.19 32.42 -50.81
N ASN A 712 -36.65 33.65 -50.61
CA ASN A 712 -37.54 34.09 -49.55
C ASN A 712 -38.97 33.57 -49.76
N THR A 713 -39.69 33.35 -48.66
CA THR A 713 -41.10 33.78 -48.61
C THR A 713 -41.42 34.33 -47.22
N THR A 714 -41.91 35.56 -47.26
CA THR A 714 -42.23 36.52 -46.21
C THR A 714 -43.64 36.28 -45.68
N ASN A 715 -43.93 36.64 -44.42
CA ASN A 715 -45.11 37.45 -44.10
C ASN A 715 -44.99 38.13 -42.72
N GLN A 716 -45.63 39.29 -42.63
CA GLN A 716 -45.28 40.46 -41.83
C GLN A 716 -46.06 40.62 -40.51
N ILE A 717 -45.33 41.04 -39.45
CA ILE A 717 -45.51 42.24 -38.58
C ILE A 717 -46.80 42.37 -37.73
N GLN A 718 -46.63 42.47 -36.39
CA GLN A 718 -46.96 43.68 -35.59
C GLN A 718 -46.46 43.61 -34.14
N GLU A 719 -45.95 44.75 -33.66
CA GLU A 719 -45.51 45.02 -32.29
C GLU A 719 -46.68 45.07 -31.29
N GLY A 720 -46.42 44.61 -30.06
CA GLY A 720 -47.22 44.88 -28.88
C GLY A 720 -46.41 44.59 -27.62
N LYS A 721 -46.16 45.62 -26.80
CA LYS A 721 -45.53 45.54 -25.48
C LYS A 721 -46.58 45.09 -24.44
N ASP A 722 -46.27 44.08 -23.62
CA ASP A 722 -46.20 44.15 -22.14
C ASP A 722 -46.22 42.76 -21.45
N TYR A 723 -45.45 42.70 -20.37
CA TYR A 723 -45.53 41.87 -19.15
C TYR A 723 -45.55 40.31 -19.18
N ASN A 724 -44.51 39.77 -18.52
CA ASN A 724 -44.41 38.53 -17.71
C ASN A 724 -45.40 37.37 -17.91
N GLU A 725 -44.88 36.23 -18.36
CA GLU A 725 -45.07 34.92 -17.70
C GLU A 725 -44.06 33.89 -18.24
N ASN A 726 -43.25 33.30 -17.35
CA ASN A 726 -42.36 32.18 -17.66
C ASN A 726 -43.19 30.92 -17.93
N ARG A 727 -43.47 30.62 -19.20
CA ARG A 727 -44.07 29.35 -19.63
C ARG A 727 -42.99 28.42 -20.17
N ARG A 728 -42.70 27.36 -19.41
CA ARG A 728 -41.88 26.21 -19.86
C ARG A 728 -42.41 25.68 -21.19
N ILE A 729 -41.56 25.61 -22.20
CA ILE A 729 -41.85 24.92 -23.46
C ILE A 729 -41.58 23.43 -23.20
N ASN A 730 -42.64 22.64 -23.04
CA ASN A 730 -42.54 21.19 -23.12
C ASN A 730 -42.16 20.81 -24.56
N GLU A 731 -40.92 20.39 -24.78
CA GLU A 731 -40.55 19.72 -26.03
C GLU A 731 -41.38 18.45 -26.17
N LYS A 732 -42.15 18.37 -27.26
CA LYS A 732 -43.01 17.23 -27.56
C LYS A 732 -42.12 16.03 -27.94
N THR A 733 -42.03 15.04 -27.07
CA THR A 733 -41.26 13.82 -27.29
C THR A 733 -41.91 12.95 -28.38
N VAL A 734 -41.09 12.42 -29.29
CA VAL A 734 -41.49 11.45 -30.32
C VAL A 734 -41.11 10.05 -29.83
N GLU A 735 -42.11 9.22 -29.54
CA GLU A 735 -41.89 7.87 -29.00
C GLU A 735 -41.49 6.85 -30.08
N ILE A 736 -40.78 5.80 -29.66
CA ILE A 736 -40.54 4.62 -30.50
C ILE A 736 -41.87 3.89 -30.70
N THR A 737 -42.09 3.36 -31.90
CA THR A 737 -43.27 2.53 -32.24
C THR A 737 -42.86 1.14 -32.74
N ASN A 738 -41.61 0.95 -33.16
CA ASN A 738 -41.11 -0.36 -33.58
C ASN A 738 -39.56 -0.43 -33.59
N ILE A 739 -39.02 -1.66 -33.48
CA ILE A 739 -37.60 -1.98 -33.69
C ILE A 739 -37.51 -3.12 -34.70
N LYS A 740 -36.65 -2.97 -35.72
CA LYS A 740 -36.41 -3.99 -36.75
C LYS A 740 -34.93 -4.38 -36.80
N LEU A 741 -34.64 -5.67 -36.85
CA LEU A 741 -33.29 -6.17 -37.08
C LEU A 741 -33.02 -6.41 -38.57
N ASN A 742 -31.78 -6.20 -39.00
CA ASN A 742 -31.36 -6.50 -40.37
C ASN A 742 -31.32 -8.00 -40.69
N LYS A 743 -31.28 -8.86 -39.66
CA LYS A 743 -31.30 -10.33 -39.76
C LYS A 743 -32.15 -10.93 -38.63
N THR A 744 -32.87 -12.00 -38.93
CA THR A 744 -33.67 -12.77 -37.96
C THR A 744 -33.06 -14.13 -37.65
N SER A 745 -32.08 -14.60 -38.46
CA SER A 745 -31.22 -15.73 -38.14
C SER A 745 -29.83 -15.62 -38.77
N LEU A 746 -28.83 -16.23 -38.12
CA LEU A 746 -27.42 -16.23 -38.53
C LEU A 746 -26.72 -17.54 -38.16
N THR A 747 -25.77 -17.99 -38.99
CA THR A 747 -24.84 -19.08 -38.66
C THR A 747 -23.41 -18.56 -38.76
N LEU A 748 -22.63 -18.69 -37.68
CA LEU A 748 -21.30 -18.11 -37.55
C LEU A 748 -20.30 -19.17 -37.03
N LYS A 749 -19.02 -19.07 -37.38
CA LYS A 749 -17.98 -19.98 -36.87
C LYS A 749 -17.49 -19.52 -35.49
N LYS A 750 -17.14 -20.44 -34.58
CA LYS A 750 -16.55 -20.10 -33.26
C LYS A 750 -15.40 -19.08 -33.39
N GLY A 751 -15.42 -18.03 -32.56
CA GLY A 751 -14.44 -16.94 -32.57
C GLY A 751 -14.75 -15.80 -33.56
N SER A 752 -15.80 -15.92 -34.39
CA SER A 752 -16.20 -14.86 -35.33
C SER A 752 -16.90 -13.70 -34.61
N ARG A 753 -16.75 -12.51 -35.18
CA ARG A 753 -17.48 -11.29 -34.81
C ARG A 753 -18.45 -10.87 -35.92
N TYR A 754 -19.63 -10.38 -35.55
CA TYR A 754 -20.67 -9.96 -36.51
C TYR A 754 -21.49 -8.79 -35.95
N LYS A 755 -21.71 -7.71 -36.71
CA LYS A 755 -22.55 -6.59 -36.28
C LYS A 755 -24.02 -6.79 -36.70
N LEU A 756 -24.90 -6.98 -35.72
CA LEU A 756 -26.34 -7.07 -35.92
C LEU A 756 -26.95 -5.67 -35.81
N LEU A 757 -27.61 -5.20 -36.86
CA LEU A 757 -28.10 -3.81 -36.95
C LEU A 757 -29.57 -3.74 -36.57
N ALA A 758 -29.90 -2.82 -35.68
CA ALA A 758 -31.27 -2.47 -35.31
C ALA A 758 -31.68 -1.11 -35.89
N THR A 759 -32.90 -1.03 -36.41
CA THR A 759 -33.52 0.20 -36.93
C THR A 759 -34.73 0.55 -36.08
N ILE A 760 -34.77 1.79 -35.58
CA ILE A 760 -35.85 2.34 -34.76
C ILE A 760 -36.84 3.10 -35.65
N LEU A 761 -38.14 2.86 -35.47
CA LEU A 761 -39.21 3.56 -36.19
C LEU A 761 -40.16 4.29 -35.20
N PRO A 762 -40.55 5.54 -35.49
CA PRO A 762 -40.06 6.38 -36.57
C PRO A 762 -38.59 6.81 -36.33
N SER A 763 -37.84 7.09 -37.39
CA SER A 763 -36.39 7.38 -37.30
C SER A 763 -36.07 8.68 -36.57
N ASN A 764 -37.07 9.52 -36.27
CA ASN A 764 -36.95 10.75 -35.49
C ASN A 764 -37.40 10.59 -34.03
N ALA A 765 -37.55 9.37 -33.52
CA ALA A 765 -37.81 9.13 -32.09
C ALA A 765 -36.78 9.86 -31.21
N THR A 766 -37.25 10.53 -30.17
CA THR A 766 -36.43 11.41 -29.31
C THR A 766 -35.43 10.61 -28.46
N ASN A 767 -35.80 9.41 -28.02
CA ASN A 767 -34.90 8.48 -27.32
C ASN A 767 -34.62 7.27 -28.19
N LYS A 768 -33.38 7.16 -28.69
CA LYS A 768 -32.94 6.09 -29.63
C LYS A 768 -32.03 5.03 -28.98
N LYS A 769 -31.95 5.02 -27.65
CA LYS A 769 -31.11 4.06 -26.93
C LYS A 769 -31.76 2.67 -26.96
N LEU A 770 -30.94 1.65 -27.17
CA LEU A 770 -31.35 0.25 -27.31
C LEU A 770 -30.59 -0.63 -26.31
N ILE A 771 -31.28 -1.66 -25.80
CA ILE A 771 -30.70 -2.66 -24.90
C ILE A 771 -30.58 -3.97 -25.67
N TRP A 772 -29.37 -4.53 -25.74
CA TRP A 772 -29.08 -5.81 -26.39
C TRP A 772 -28.84 -6.91 -25.35
N ILE A 773 -29.46 -8.07 -25.56
CA ILE A 773 -29.42 -9.19 -24.62
C ILE A 773 -29.16 -10.48 -25.41
N SER A 774 -28.28 -11.33 -24.89
CA SER A 774 -28.11 -12.70 -25.37
C SER A 774 -28.79 -13.69 -24.43
N SER A 775 -29.57 -14.62 -24.97
CA SER A 775 -30.19 -15.69 -24.18
C SER A 775 -29.17 -16.71 -23.64
N ASN A 776 -27.94 -16.72 -24.16
CA ASN A 776 -26.86 -17.58 -23.67
C ASN A 776 -25.49 -16.92 -23.90
N THR A 777 -25.04 -16.16 -22.89
CA THR A 777 -23.78 -15.39 -22.92
C THR A 777 -22.53 -16.27 -22.92
N LYS A 778 -22.63 -17.55 -22.54
CA LYS A 778 -21.53 -18.53 -22.64
C LYS A 778 -21.29 -18.98 -24.08
N VAL A 779 -22.29 -18.87 -24.95
CA VAL A 779 -22.20 -19.22 -26.38
C VAL A 779 -21.96 -17.96 -27.21
N ILE A 780 -22.69 -16.87 -26.94
CA ILE A 780 -22.67 -15.64 -27.74
C ILE A 780 -22.82 -14.42 -26.83
N LYS A 781 -21.89 -13.46 -26.91
CA LYS A 781 -22.02 -12.13 -26.27
C LYS A 781 -22.46 -11.10 -27.31
N VAL A 782 -23.27 -10.13 -26.90
CA VAL A 782 -23.66 -8.96 -27.70
C VAL A 782 -23.40 -7.71 -26.87
N ASP A 783 -22.76 -6.70 -27.46
CA ASP A 783 -22.50 -5.43 -26.78
C ASP A 783 -23.63 -4.40 -27.01
N ILE A 784 -23.51 -3.23 -26.40
CA ILE A 784 -24.50 -2.14 -26.49
C ILE A 784 -24.72 -1.62 -27.91
N ASN A 785 -23.77 -1.88 -28.82
CA ASN A 785 -23.81 -1.45 -30.21
C ASN A 785 -24.31 -2.56 -31.16
N GLY A 786 -24.73 -3.72 -30.64
CA GLY A 786 -25.20 -4.86 -31.43
C GLY A 786 -24.08 -5.71 -32.03
N ASN A 787 -22.83 -5.58 -31.56
CA ASN A 787 -21.73 -6.43 -32.03
C ASN A 787 -21.74 -7.77 -31.30
N ILE A 788 -21.87 -8.83 -32.09
CA ILE A 788 -21.95 -10.22 -31.65
C ILE A 788 -20.55 -10.83 -31.65
N SER A 789 -20.16 -11.47 -30.54
CA SER A 789 -18.94 -12.27 -30.41
C SER A 789 -19.29 -13.71 -30.07
N THR A 790 -18.87 -14.65 -30.91
CA THR A 790 -19.17 -16.09 -30.73
C THR A 790 -18.06 -16.78 -29.93
N LEU A 791 -18.43 -17.40 -28.80
CA LEU A 791 -17.48 -17.95 -27.83
C LEU A 791 -17.39 -19.47 -27.91
N ASN A 792 -18.52 -20.16 -27.92
CA ASN A 792 -18.60 -21.62 -27.90
C ASN A 792 -19.61 -22.12 -28.94
N LYS A 793 -19.48 -23.37 -29.39
CA LYS A 793 -20.47 -24.01 -30.27
C LYS A 793 -21.80 -24.12 -29.55
N GLY A 794 -22.91 -23.83 -30.24
CA GLY A 794 -24.23 -23.80 -29.63
C GLY A 794 -25.14 -22.77 -30.27
N THR A 795 -26.34 -22.57 -29.72
CA THR A 795 -27.32 -21.61 -30.24
C THR A 795 -27.69 -20.60 -29.15
N ALA A 796 -27.81 -19.31 -29.51
CA ALA A 796 -28.36 -18.28 -28.64
C ALA A 796 -29.29 -17.34 -29.44
N ILE A 797 -30.26 -16.73 -28.76
CA ILE A 797 -31.15 -15.71 -29.32
C ILE A 797 -30.66 -14.36 -28.85
N ILE A 798 -30.34 -13.48 -29.80
CA ILE A 798 -30.00 -12.08 -29.53
C ILE A 798 -31.29 -11.26 -29.63
N THR A 799 -31.65 -10.57 -28.55
CA THR A 799 -32.84 -9.71 -28.46
C THR A 799 -32.40 -8.27 -28.28
N VAL A 800 -32.97 -7.35 -29.07
CA VAL A 800 -32.86 -5.91 -28.88
C VAL A 800 -34.20 -5.38 -28.38
N LYS A 801 -34.19 -4.50 -27.37
CA LYS A 801 -35.39 -3.85 -26.83
C LYS A 801 -35.18 -2.34 -26.65
N SER A 802 -36.28 -1.58 -26.68
CA SER A 802 -36.29 -0.18 -26.23
C SER A 802 -36.01 -0.11 -24.73
N ILE A 803 -35.55 1.05 -24.22
CA ILE A 803 -35.24 1.22 -22.79
C ILE A 803 -36.45 0.87 -21.90
N ASP A 804 -37.64 1.31 -22.28
CA ASP A 804 -38.90 1.02 -21.59
C ASP A 804 -39.39 -0.44 -21.76
N GLY A 805 -38.69 -1.25 -22.56
CA GLY A 805 -38.99 -2.64 -22.83
C GLY A 805 -40.21 -2.91 -23.71
N ARG A 806 -40.94 -1.87 -24.16
CA ARG A 806 -42.22 -2.01 -24.88
C ARG A 806 -42.07 -2.58 -26.29
N TYR A 807 -40.96 -2.28 -26.97
CA TYR A 807 -40.69 -2.76 -28.32
C TYR A 807 -39.46 -3.64 -28.34
N LYS A 808 -39.51 -4.77 -29.07
CA LYS A 808 -38.42 -5.73 -29.16
C LYS A 808 -38.33 -6.42 -30.52
N ALA A 809 -37.12 -6.81 -30.90
CA ALA A 809 -36.84 -7.67 -32.05
C ALA A 809 -35.76 -8.69 -31.70
N SER A 810 -35.78 -9.87 -32.33
CA SER A 810 -34.84 -10.95 -32.02
C SER A 810 -34.25 -11.62 -33.26
N CYS A 811 -33.04 -12.17 -33.09
CA CYS A 811 -32.30 -12.92 -34.09
C CYS A 811 -31.74 -14.21 -33.47
N LYS A 812 -32.03 -15.37 -34.08
CA LYS A 812 -31.47 -16.66 -33.66
C LYS A 812 -30.10 -16.87 -34.28
N VAL A 813 -29.07 -17.06 -33.47
CA VAL A 813 -27.69 -17.23 -33.94
C VAL A 813 -27.15 -18.60 -33.55
N THR A 814 -26.64 -19.34 -34.53
CA THR A 814 -26.05 -20.68 -34.36
C THR A 814 -24.54 -20.62 -34.59
N VAL A 815 -23.76 -21.10 -33.64
CA VAL A 815 -22.29 -21.16 -33.70
C VAL A 815 -21.84 -22.58 -34.00
N ILE A 816 -21.11 -22.75 -35.11
CA ILE A 816 -20.60 -24.04 -35.59
C ILE A 816 -19.10 -24.24 -35.40
#